data_AF-A0A8S9U4B5-F1
#
_entry.id   AF-A0A8S9U4B5-F1
#
_cell.length_a   1.000
_cell.length_b   1.000
_cell.length_c   1.000
_cell.angle_alpha   90.00
_cell.angle_beta   90.00
_cell.angle_gamma   90.00
#
_symmetry.space_group_name_H-M   'P 1'
#
loop_
_entity.id
_entity.type
_entity.pdbx_description
1 polymer ?
#
loop_
_entity_poly.entity_id
_entity_poly.type
_entity_poly.pdbx_seq_one_letter_code
_entity_poly.pdbx_strand_id
1 'polypeptide(L)'
;MFAQLKRESLRKLQAMEDKSPKGCIDEPIVDMIKTINAHPDYVTSSSCSGRIAVFCGIAASGNDHEAGTDLITKGGKWLIAEHATITFDQLAAAFRSPDANSSTSNMIIFKHEPLIMHVVCRDLDSAKALLQWGIACGFRESGVVLGNRKITCAIRTTANGLEIPLGRNAEQLLVNENYLRWIVDIANKKFEANKQKTGRLFEAFRAKFCQPVVNLKAGSRSMVELSSWAEVTSADSVKLVGHSSVQYDDTIVVFGGQGPTESGTTTRVADTVFLTPSEDGSLQKTYHSTAGSDGPSTRMYHSAVVVGTRMIVIGGRGSPAKPLNDVYAMDLETKQWEKITPQGVGPSPRWKHCSCAVGAVVYVYGGRNAEQVFNDLFALDLSQNPPKWRQIESSISTPRRFDHVGAVANSTKLAFWGGMSSLENGDCSDEKDSSACLLFDTIKETWEHKGLENTNNKSQPPPLFAASATSISDHQIVVMGGVTSALLANGDKATKKVYLLDIETSQWAELGEVKHENAAFVGHSTVWLPTNKSLYILGGGFQCFGFGQFYSSTYQCQFWASTAPVAATKSKIINTLTTIASATSDDKPLGVLVEKLQVKKMKTLLEKAHVYDKSRRVHVANVSKSIEDSQSMTMFLLPVVATIRELIASTNEAELQQLEVVLDDGAYANKFGKTSGLNRNEAIRSTIEVFASKHQLSPAIMEAIPDKYEFVSDVLLIPRDSFLEPEWASFADIMWAHVCVSTTPAFARVARKAFIDASEKRQSQVELLYVNEKALTSRRSKEAPGWVEIRENGIIYGWDLTRVMFSSGNVTEKARMANIGCRGETIVDFFCGIGYYVLPFLVHGGASFVHACEWNPDSVAALRFNLERNHVADRCKVYLGDNRKSAPTIGAVADRVNLGLLPTSEKAWPLAVQVLKPSGGWFHVHDNVAVEDRESWEQHVVDSMRALAKQHGKQWSVTCEHVERVKSYAPKVYHLVADIHCVSVSSA
;
A
#
# COMPACT_ATOMS: atom_id res chain seq x y z
N MET A 1 0.50 11.32 6.84
CA MET A 1 1.89 11.78 6.67
C MET A 1 2.20 12.09 5.20
N PHE A 2 2.11 11.11 4.29
CA PHE A 2 2.33 11.33 2.85
C PHE A 2 1.50 12.49 2.26
N ALA A 3 0.19 12.56 2.54
CA ALA A 3 -0.64 13.66 2.04
C ALA A 3 -0.17 15.06 2.49
N GLN A 4 0.45 15.18 3.67
CA GLN A 4 1.05 16.45 4.12
C GLN A 4 2.33 16.74 3.35
N LEU A 5 3.21 15.76 3.21
CA LEU A 5 4.45 15.87 2.44
C LEU A 5 4.18 16.20 0.98
N LYS A 6 3.15 15.60 0.38
CA LYS A 6 2.70 15.87 -0.97
C LYS A 6 2.22 17.32 -1.10
N ARG A 7 1.39 17.82 -0.18
CA ARG A 7 0.97 19.23 -0.16
C ARG A 7 2.16 20.18 0.00
N GLU A 8 3.10 19.88 0.89
CA GLU A 8 4.31 20.70 1.08
C GLU A 8 5.22 20.72 -0.15
N SER A 9 5.45 19.56 -0.79
CA SER A 9 6.23 19.46 -2.02
C SER A 9 5.56 20.17 -3.19
N LEU A 10 4.24 20.05 -3.35
CA LEU A 10 3.49 20.75 -4.41
C LEU A 10 3.47 22.26 -4.19
N ARG A 11 3.34 22.73 -2.94
CA ARG A 11 3.46 24.16 -2.61
C ARG A 11 4.84 24.72 -2.97
N LYS A 12 5.92 23.96 -2.70
CA LYS A 12 7.28 24.34 -3.08
C LYS A 12 7.48 24.39 -4.59
N LEU A 13 6.90 23.44 -5.34
CA LEU A 13 6.92 23.44 -6.80
C LEU A 13 6.14 24.62 -7.40
N GLN A 14 5.04 25.04 -6.76
CA GLN A 14 4.23 26.20 -7.20
C GLN A 14 4.86 27.56 -6.84
N ALA A 15 5.71 27.62 -5.82
CA ALA A 15 6.34 28.85 -5.36
C ALA A 15 7.54 29.31 -6.21
N MET A 16 7.85 28.65 -7.34
CA MET A 16 9.00 28.92 -8.24
C MET A 16 10.39 28.95 -7.57
N GLU A 17 10.55 28.51 -6.32
CA GLU A 17 11.87 28.33 -5.69
C GLU A 17 12.52 27.02 -6.15
N ASP A 18 13.04 26.99 -7.38
CA ASP A 18 13.98 25.94 -7.78
C ASP A 18 15.33 26.19 -7.09
N LYS A 19 15.77 25.21 -6.28
CA LYS A 19 17.06 25.24 -5.57
C LYS A 19 18.23 24.79 -6.44
N SER A 20 17.99 24.38 -7.68
CA SER A 20 19.07 24.13 -8.62
C SER A 20 19.78 25.44 -8.95
N PRO A 21 21.08 25.41 -9.31
CA PRO A 21 21.81 26.61 -9.74
C PRO A 21 21.18 27.36 -10.93
N LYS A 22 20.24 26.73 -11.66
CA LYS A 22 19.55 27.29 -12.83
C LYS A 22 18.29 28.08 -12.47
N GLY A 23 17.68 27.84 -11.31
CA GLY A 23 16.50 28.57 -10.84
C GLY A 23 15.21 28.32 -11.64
N CYS A 24 15.14 27.27 -12.46
CA CYS A 24 13.93 26.88 -13.19
C CYS A 24 13.77 25.37 -13.35
N ILE A 25 12.51 24.90 -13.33
CA ILE A 25 12.17 23.48 -13.53
C ILE A 25 12.53 23.07 -14.95
N ASP A 26 13.17 21.90 -15.07
CA ASP A 26 13.67 21.35 -16.32
C ASP A 26 12.55 21.06 -17.34
N GLU A 27 12.52 21.85 -18.41
CA GLU A 27 11.46 21.86 -19.44
C GLU A 27 11.17 20.49 -20.07
N PRO A 28 12.18 19.65 -20.45
CA PRO A 28 11.95 18.38 -21.14
C PRO A 28 11.19 17.31 -20.33
N ILE A 29 11.10 17.46 -18.99
CA ILE A 29 10.42 16.49 -18.12
C ILE A 29 9.29 17.12 -17.30
N VAL A 30 8.93 18.38 -17.58
CA VAL A 30 7.94 19.10 -16.79
C VAL A 30 6.57 18.41 -16.80
N ASP A 31 6.16 17.86 -17.93
CA ASP A 31 4.87 17.17 -18.05
C ASP A 31 4.89 15.81 -17.35
N MET A 32 6.02 15.09 -17.38
CA MET A 32 6.21 13.88 -16.58
C MET A 32 6.10 14.17 -15.09
N ILE A 33 6.72 15.26 -14.63
CA ILE A 33 6.61 15.73 -13.24
C ILE A 33 5.14 16.02 -12.89
N LYS A 34 4.39 16.73 -13.75
CA LYS A 34 2.96 17.00 -13.53
C LYS A 34 2.14 15.71 -13.43
N THR A 35 2.33 14.77 -14.35
CA THR A 35 1.59 13.50 -14.37
C THR A 35 1.86 12.67 -13.12
N ILE A 36 3.12 12.51 -12.72
CA ILE A 36 3.49 11.81 -11.46
C ILE A 36 2.86 12.52 -10.25
N ASN A 37 2.92 13.84 -10.23
CA ASN A 37 2.40 14.64 -9.12
C ASN A 37 0.87 14.64 -9.02
N ALA A 38 0.16 14.42 -10.13
CA ALA A 38 -1.29 14.24 -10.12
C ALA A 38 -1.71 12.94 -9.41
N HIS A 39 -0.91 11.87 -9.50
CA HIS A 39 -1.24 10.56 -8.94
C HIS A 39 -1.31 10.55 -7.41
N PRO A 40 -2.37 10.03 -6.76
CA PRO A 40 -2.62 10.15 -5.31
C PRO A 40 -1.53 9.56 -4.41
N ASP A 41 -0.64 8.72 -4.95
CA ASP A 41 0.38 7.98 -4.20
C ASP A 41 1.82 8.43 -4.46
N TYR A 42 2.01 9.40 -5.36
CA TYR A 42 3.35 9.88 -5.74
C TYR A 42 3.47 11.40 -5.62
N VAL A 43 4.69 11.87 -5.32
CA VAL A 43 5.10 13.26 -5.44
C VAL A 43 6.60 13.37 -5.71
N THR A 44 7.00 14.11 -6.75
CA THR A 44 8.41 14.34 -7.09
C THR A 44 9.07 15.23 -6.04
N SER A 45 10.28 14.88 -5.62
CA SER A 45 11.07 15.65 -4.64
C SER A 45 12.34 16.28 -5.23
N SER A 46 12.92 15.66 -6.25
CA SER A 46 13.95 16.25 -7.11
C SER A 46 14.02 15.50 -8.44
N SER A 47 14.45 16.16 -9.50
CA SER A 47 14.46 15.61 -10.86
C SER A 47 15.43 16.36 -11.77
N CYS A 48 16.04 15.66 -12.72
CA CYS A 48 16.89 16.19 -13.78
C CYS A 48 16.71 15.29 -15.00
N SER A 49 16.38 15.86 -16.17
CA SER A 49 16.21 15.14 -17.45
C SER A 49 17.50 14.48 -17.97
N GLY A 50 18.63 14.91 -17.41
CA GLY A 50 19.99 14.65 -17.87
C GLY A 50 20.62 15.93 -18.38
N ARG A 51 21.94 16.03 -18.32
CA ARG A 51 22.68 17.24 -18.76
C ARG A 51 24.09 16.92 -19.23
N ILE A 52 24.58 17.74 -20.14
CA ILE A 52 26.01 17.83 -20.46
C ILE A 52 26.57 19.01 -19.68
N ALA A 53 27.66 18.79 -18.94
CA ALA A 53 28.21 19.77 -18.05
C ALA A 53 29.74 19.76 -18.05
N VAL A 54 30.33 20.91 -17.75
CA VAL A 54 31.77 21.05 -17.52
C VAL A 54 31.94 21.67 -16.15
N PHE A 55 32.66 20.98 -15.28
CA PHE A 55 32.87 21.37 -13.90
C PHE A 55 34.34 21.69 -13.66
N CYS A 56 34.61 22.80 -12.98
CA CYS A 56 35.93 23.22 -12.56
C CYS A 56 36.04 23.06 -11.02
N GLY A 57 36.86 22.10 -10.57
CA GLY A 57 37.12 21.84 -9.16
C GLY A 57 38.23 22.72 -8.57
N ILE A 58 38.21 22.89 -7.25
CA ILE A 58 39.19 23.68 -6.48
C ILE A 58 40.03 22.74 -5.60
N ALA A 59 41.29 23.10 -5.33
CA ALA A 59 42.17 22.34 -4.45
C ALA A 59 41.71 22.37 -2.97
N ALA A 60 42.00 21.28 -2.24
CA ALA A 60 41.72 21.19 -0.81
C ALA A 60 42.44 22.29 -0.01
N SER A 61 41.76 23.01 0.88
CA SER A 61 42.36 24.01 1.75
C SER A 61 42.44 23.55 3.22
N GLY A 62 43.66 23.43 3.74
CA GLY A 62 44.00 23.50 5.17
C GLY A 62 44.07 22.19 5.99
N ASN A 63 45.23 21.96 6.62
CA ASN A 63 45.63 20.95 7.63
C ASN A 63 46.01 19.51 7.24
N ASP A 64 45.75 19.05 6.02
CA ASP A 64 46.27 17.75 5.57
C ASP A 64 47.67 17.93 4.96
N HIS A 65 48.69 17.91 5.83
CA HIS A 65 50.11 18.01 5.46
C HIS A 65 50.70 16.74 4.81
N GLU A 66 49.88 15.90 4.18
CA GLU A 66 50.37 14.83 3.31
C GLU A 66 50.24 15.23 1.83
N ALA A 67 51.41 15.25 1.19
CA ALA A 67 51.61 15.68 -0.17
C ALA A 67 50.82 14.86 -1.21
N GLY A 68 50.25 15.54 -2.21
CA GLY A 68 50.14 14.99 -3.57
C GLY A 68 48.80 14.42 -4.05
N THR A 69 47.65 14.72 -3.41
CA THR A 69 46.37 14.22 -3.95
C THR A 69 45.70 15.23 -4.88
N ASP A 70 45.63 14.94 -6.19
CA ASP A 70 44.85 15.67 -7.22
C ASP A 70 43.31 15.52 -7.02
N LEU A 71 42.85 15.33 -5.79
CA LEU A 71 41.45 15.04 -5.44
C LEU A 71 40.65 16.34 -5.21
N ILE A 72 39.44 16.40 -5.75
CA ILE A 72 38.49 17.49 -5.48
C ILE A 72 37.72 17.16 -4.20
N THR A 73 38.01 17.86 -3.09
CA THR A 73 37.48 17.49 -1.76
C THR A 73 36.31 18.31 -1.23
N LYS A 74 35.91 19.41 -1.88
CA LYS A 74 34.60 20.11 -1.82
C LYS A 74 34.74 21.49 -2.48
N GLY A 75 33.73 21.94 -3.22
CA GLY A 75 33.72 23.24 -3.91
C GLY A 75 34.12 23.17 -5.40
N GLY A 76 33.81 24.24 -6.14
CA GLY A 76 34.03 24.35 -7.60
C GLY A 76 32.90 25.11 -8.32
N LYS A 77 33.02 25.28 -9.64
CA LYS A 77 32.07 26.02 -10.48
C LYS A 77 31.69 25.27 -11.75
N TRP A 78 30.43 25.39 -12.15
CA TRP A 78 29.95 24.91 -13.45
C TRP A 78 30.34 25.91 -14.54
N LEU A 79 31.17 25.48 -15.47
CA LEU A 79 31.51 26.27 -16.66
C LEU A 79 30.45 26.08 -17.76
N ILE A 80 29.85 24.88 -17.83
CA ILE A 80 28.71 24.53 -18.69
C ILE A 80 27.77 23.66 -17.85
N ALA A 81 26.46 23.86 -17.99
CA ALA A 81 25.43 22.96 -17.48
C ALA A 81 24.17 23.04 -18.37
N GLU A 82 24.12 22.24 -19.43
CA GLU A 82 23.08 22.28 -20.45
C GLU A 82 22.20 21.04 -20.44
N HIS A 83 20.89 21.26 -20.53
CA HIS A 83 19.87 20.21 -20.70
C HIS A 83 19.56 19.98 -22.19
N ALA A 84 20.58 20.11 -23.01
CA ALA A 84 20.54 19.95 -24.46
C ALA A 84 21.92 19.50 -24.96
N THR A 85 21.99 19.13 -26.23
CA THR A 85 23.27 18.93 -26.91
C THR A 85 24.09 20.22 -26.93
N ILE A 86 25.40 20.11 -26.81
CA ILE A 86 26.32 21.26 -26.85
C ILE A 86 27.15 21.26 -28.13
N THR A 87 27.67 22.43 -28.51
CA THR A 87 28.63 22.59 -29.60
C THR A 87 30.06 22.64 -29.05
N PHE A 88 31.03 22.37 -29.93
CA PHE A 88 32.44 22.55 -29.60
C PHE A 88 32.76 24.01 -29.23
N ASP A 89 32.11 24.98 -29.87
CA ASP A 89 32.36 26.41 -29.59
C ASP A 89 31.90 26.81 -28.18
N GLN A 90 30.81 26.21 -27.68
CA GLN A 90 30.37 26.37 -26.29
C GLN A 90 31.43 25.81 -25.33
N LEU A 91 31.97 24.62 -25.61
CA LEU A 91 33.07 24.02 -24.84
C LEU A 91 34.33 24.90 -24.86
N ALA A 92 34.71 25.42 -26.03
CA ALA A 92 35.86 26.30 -26.17
C ALA A 92 35.67 27.63 -25.43
N ALA A 93 34.45 28.18 -25.42
CA ALA A 93 34.11 29.38 -24.66
C ALA A 93 34.23 29.16 -23.15
N ALA A 94 33.83 27.97 -22.66
CA ALA A 94 33.95 27.62 -21.25
C ALA A 94 35.40 27.64 -20.75
N PHE A 95 36.37 27.22 -21.57
CA PHE A 95 37.79 27.30 -21.23
C PHE A 95 38.35 28.72 -21.23
N ARG A 96 37.70 29.67 -21.90
CA ARG A 96 38.06 31.09 -21.84
C ARG A 96 37.48 31.82 -20.63
N SER A 97 36.67 31.14 -19.81
CA SER A 97 36.10 31.76 -18.61
C SER A 97 37.17 32.08 -17.57
N PRO A 98 37.01 33.16 -16.76
CA PRO A 98 37.93 33.48 -15.67
C PRO A 98 38.05 32.34 -14.65
N ASP A 99 36.97 31.58 -14.47
CA ASP A 99 36.91 30.47 -13.52
C ASP A 99 37.73 29.26 -13.98
N ALA A 100 37.84 29.01 -15.29
CA ALA A 100 38.67 27.94 -15.84
C ALA A 100 40.18 28.24 -15.75
N ASN A 101 40.55 29.53 -15.70
CA ASN A 101 41.92 30.02 -15.67
C ASN A 101 42.35 30.57 -14.29
N SER A 102 41.51 30.40 -13.26
CA SER A 102 41.84 30.84 -11.90
C SER A 102 43.04 30.07 -11.33
N SER A 103 43.89 30.73 -10.56
CA SER A 103 44.99 30.10 -9.81
C SER A 103 44.52 29.08 -8.76
N THR A 104 43.22 29.10 -8.43
CA THR A 104 42.57 28.14 -7.53
C THR A 104 41.97 26.92 -8.25
N SER A 105 41.99 26.89 -9.59
CA SER A 105 41.49 25.79 -10.40
C SER A 105 42.43 24.58 -10.31
N ASN A 106 41.89 23.41 -9.99
CA ASN A 106 42.67 22.20 -9.77
C ASN A 106 42.37 21.08 -10.80
N MET A 107 41.12 20.97 -11.26
CA MET A 107 40.76 20.00 -12.29
C MET A 107 39.47 20.39 -13.04
N ILE A 108 39.52 20.30 -14.37
CA ILE A 108 38.36 20.46 -15.25
C ILE A 108 37.82 19.08 -15.62
N ILE A 109 36.54 18.83 -15.36
CA ILE A 109 35.86 17.58 -15.65
C ILE A 109 34.72 17.83 -16.65
N PHE A 110 34.72 17.06 -17.74
CA PHE A 110 33.60 16.96 -18.67
C PHE A 110 32.65 15.85 -18.22
N LYS A 111 31.37 16.16 -18.11
CA LYS A 111 30.34 15.25 -17.63
C LYS A 111 29.16 15.15 -18.59
N HIS A 112 28.65 13.94 -18.75
CA HIS A 112 27.27 13.71 -19.17
C HIS A 112 26.59 12.94 -18.04
N GLU A 113 25.61 13.58 -17.41
CA GLU A 113 24.82 13.01 -16.32
C GLU A 113 23.46 12.58 -16.89
N PRO A 114 23.09 11.28 -16.85
CA PRO A 114 21.79 10.80 -17.32
C PRO A 114 20.62 11.25 -16.43
N LEU A 115 19.39 10.93 -16.85
CA LEU A 115 18.16 11.19 -16.08
C LEU A 115 18.27 10.65 -14.65
N ILE A 116 17.88 11.47 -13.68
CA ILE A 116 17.65 11.07 -12.30
C ILE A 116 16.36 11.72 -11.76
N MET A 117 15.54 10.93 -11.08
CA MET A 117 14.31 11.41 -10.47
C MET A 117 14.08 10.74 -9.11
N HIS A 118 13.78 11.54 -8.09
CA HIS A 118 13.42 11.08 -6.76
C HIS A 118 11.94 11.33 -6.51
N VAL A 119 11.17 10.25 -6.46
CA VAL A 119 9.73 10.28 -6.24
C VAL A 119 9.41 9.78 -4.83
N VAL A 120 8.83 10.63 -4.00
CA VAL A 120 8.30 10.23 -2.70
C VAL A 120 6.99 9.49 -2.93
N CYS A 121 6.87 8.30 -2.34
CA CYS A 121 5.76 7.38 -2.48
C CYS A 121 4.95 7.32 -1.17
N ARG A 122 3.66 6.99 -1.27
CA ARG A 122 2.76 6.85 -0.11
C ARG A 122 3.21 5.77 0.86
N ASP A 123 3.55 4.62 0.33
CA ASP A 123 3.88 3.38 1.02
C ASP A 123 4.92 2.58 0.19
N LEU A 124 5.32 1.43 0.74
CA LEU A 124 6.34 0.58 0.14
C LEU A 124 5.83 -0.09 -1.15
N ASP A 125 4.54 -0.40 -1.24
CA ASP A 125 3.96 -1.07 -2.40
C ASP A 125 3.87 -0.12 -3.59
N SER A 126 3.48 1.14 -3.36
CA SER A 126 3.60 2.22 -4.34
C SER A 126 5.05 2.39 -4.81
N ALA A 127 6.01 2.34 -3.88
CA ALA A 127 7.43 2.47 -4.22
C ALA A 127 7.98 1.28 -5.03
N LYS A 128 7.55 0.06 -4.71
CA LYS A 128 7.90 -1.15 -5.47
C LYS A 128 7.32 -1.11 -6.88
N ALA A 129 6.04 -0.72 -7.03
CA ALA A 129 5.40 -0.56 -8.33
C ALA A 129 6.16 0.44 -9.20
N LEU A 130 6.48 1.61 -8.63
CA LEU A 130 7.24 2.64 -9.32
C LEU A 130 8.68 2.20 -9.69
N LEU A 131 9.35 1.47 -8.81
CA LEU A 131 10.67 0.89 -9.07
C LEU A 131 10.61 -0.12 -10.22
N GLN A 132 9.63 -1.03 -10.21
CA GLN A 132 9.45 -2.03 -11.25
C GLN A 132 9.20 -1.37 -12.62
N TRP A 133 8.43 -0.28 -12.67
CA TRP A 133 8.23 0.49 -13.90
C TRP A 133 9.52 1.12 -14.41
N GLY A 134 10.30 1.75 -13.53
CA GLY A 134 11.62 2.31 -13.87
C GLY A 134 12.55 1.24 -14.45
N ILE A 135 12.64 0.08 -13.81
CA ILE A 135 13.47 -1.05 -14.27
C ILE A 135 13.00 -1.54 -15.64
N ALA A 136 11.68 -1.70 -15.85
CA ALA A 136 11.09 -2.11 -17.12
C ALA A 136 11.42 -1.14 -18.27
N CYS A 137 11.55 0.15 -17.98
CA CYS A 137 11.94 1.18 -18.96
C CYS A 137 13.46 1.32 -19.16
N GLY A 138 14.28 0.45 -18.54
CA GLY A 138 15.74 0.42 -18.70
C GLY A 138 16.52 1.29 -17.72
N PHE A 139 15.92 1.67 -16.58
CA PHE A 139 16.57 2.33 -15.44
C PHE A 139 16.94 1.30 -14.37
N ARG A 140 17.84 0.39 -14.70
CA ARG A 140 18.16 -0.80 -13.88
C ARG A 140 18.84 -0.47 -12.56
N GLU A 141 19.48 0.69 -12.46
CA GLU A 141 20.18 1.17 -11.26
C GLU A 141 19.24 1.93 -10.31
N SER A 142 17.95 1.94 -10.59
CA SER A 142 16.92 2.52 -9.73
C SER A 142 16.84 1.79 -8.39
N GLY A 143 16.39 2.48 -7.34
CA GLY A 143 16.31 1.89 -6.01
C GLY A 143 15.34 2.62 -5.09
N VAL A 144 14.85 1.93 -4.07
CA VAL A 144 13.98 2.50 -3.04
C VAL A 144 14.80 2.85 -1.81
N VAL A 145 14.75 4.10 -1.39
CA VAL A 145 15.38 4.62 -0.17
C VAL A 145 14.31 4.83 0.90
N LEU A 146 14.46 4.13 2.02
CA LEU A 146 13.56 4.24 3.16
C LEU A 146 14.07 5.30 4.14
N GLY A 147 13.61 6.54 3.98
CA GLY A 147 13.89 7.63 4.92
C GLY A 147 12.91 7.65 6.10
N ASN A 148 13.32 8.26 7.22
CA ASN A 148 12.58 8.32 8.49
C ASN A 148 11.09 8.73 8.40
N ARG A 149 10.70 9.48 7.36
CA ARG A 149 9.33 9.95 7.12
C ARG A 149 8.93 9.91 5.64
N LYS A 150 9.79 9.41 4.77
CA LYS A 150 9.64 9.48 3.30
C LYS A 150 10.12 8.17 2.71
N ILE A 151 9.27 7.49 1.96
CA ILE A 151 9.68 6.38 1.10
C ILE A 151 9.96 7.01 -0.24
N THR A 152 11.19 6.94 -0.74
CA THR A 152 11.57 7.59 -1.98
C THR A 152 12.05 6.54 -2.97
N CYS A 153 11.41 6.44 -4.13
CA CYS A 153 11.93 5.70 -5.27
C CYS A 153 12.83 6.63 -6.09
N ALA A 154 14.10 6.26 -6.23
CA ALA A 154 15.05 6.92 -7.11
C ALA A 154 15.07 6.19 -8.46
N ILE A 155 14.55 6.83 -9.50
CA ILE A 155 14.61 6.36 -10.88
C ILE A 155 15.85 6.95 -11.53
N ARG A 156 16.81 6.10 -11.88
CA ARG A 156 18.12 6.54 -12.38
C ARG A 156 18.76 5.50 -13.27
N THR A 157 19.67 5.94 -14.11
CA THR A 157 20.54 5.04 -14.85
C THR A 157 21.98 5.54 -14.89
N THR A 158 22.93 4.61 -14.82
CA THR A 158 24.35 4.90 -15.10
C THR A 158 24.69 4.61 -16.56
N ALA A 159 23.83 3.89 -17.28
CA ALA A 159 23.97 3.68 -18.71
C ALA A 159 23.96 5.04 -19.41
N ASN A 160 25.03 5.32 -20.16
CA ASN A 160 25.31 6.60 -20.83
C ASN A 160 25.92 7.70 -19.96
N GLY A 161 26.29 7.44 -18.70
CA GLY A 161 27.14 8.36 -17.94
C GLY A 161 28.49 8.60 -18.62
N LEU A 162 29.03 9.80 -18.42
CA LEU A 162 30.37 10.17 -18.84
C LEU A 162 30.98 11.09 -17.78
N GLU A 163 32.20 10.80 -17.34
CA GLU A 163 32.97 11.66 -16.45
C GLU A 163 34.44 11.56 -16.84
N ILE A 164 34.98 12.64 -17.40
CA ILE A 164 36.33 12.65 -17.98
C ILE A 164 37.09 13.90 -17.50
N PRO A 165 38.25 13.74 -16.85
CA PRO A 165 39.14 14.86 -16.59
C PRO A 165 39.77 15.35 -17.90
N LEU A 166 39.65 16.64 -18.18
CA LEU A 166 40.20 17.28 -19.38
C LEU A 166 41.55 17.95 -19.14
N GLY A 167 41.82 18.38 -17.91
CA GLY A 167 43.03 19.13 -17.58
C GLY A 167 43.02 19.63 -16.15
N ARG A 168 44.15 20.18 -15.70
CA ARG A 168 44.24 20.83 -14.38
C ARG A 168 43.55 22.20 -14.39
N ASN A 169 43.76 22.94 -15.46
CA ASN A 169 43.11 24.20 -15.76
C ASN A 169 43.06 24.38 -17.29
N ALA A 170 42.51 25.48 -17.78
CA ALA A 170 42.39 25.73 -19.21
C ALA A 170 43.73 25.97 -19.94
N GLU A 171 44.81 26.29 -19.21
CA GLU A 171 46.18 26.39 -19.75
C GLU A 171 46.91 25.03 -19.77
N GLN A 172 46.50 24.09 -18.92
CA GLN A 172 47.09 22.76 -18.74
C GLN A 172 46.09 21.65 -19.06
N LEU A 173 45.57 21.67 -20.29
CA LEU A 173 44.75 20.57 -20.82
C LEU A 173 45.61 19.33 -21.08
N LEU A 174 45.10 18.17 -20.68
CA LEU A 174 45.73 16.86 -20.90
C LEU A 174 45.29 16.23 -22.24
N VAL A 175 44.40 16.91 -22.97
CA VAL A 175 43.77 16.42 -24.20
C VAL A 175 43.89 17.45 -25.31
N ASN A 176 43.90 16.99 -26.56
CA ASN A 176 43.97 17.86 -27.74
C ASN A 176 42.57 18.25 -28.25
N GLU A 177 42.53 19.20 -29.19
CA GLU A 177 41.27 19.68 -29.79
C GLU A 177 40.45 18.57 -30.45
N ASN A 178 41.09 17.65 -31.16
CA ASN A 178 40.40 16.53 -31.83
C ASN A 178 39.66 15.64 -30.81
N TYR A 179 40.28 15.39 -29.66
CA TYR A 179 39.67 14.66 -28.56
C TYR A 179 38.46 15.42 -27.98
N LEU A 180 38.58 16.73 -27.80
CA LEU A 180 37.47 17.57 -27.32
C LEU A 180 36.28 17.60 -28.28
N ARG A 181 36.54 17.65 -29.60
CA ARG A 181 35.47 17.55 -30.62
C ARG A 181 34.80 16.18 -30.58
N TRP A 182 35.60 15.12 -30.46
CA TRP A 182 35.09 13.76 -30.34
C TRP A 182 34.25 13.58 -29.06
N ILE A 183 34.68 14.13 -27.93
CA ILE A 183 33.93 13.95 -26.68
C ILE A 183 32.60 14.70 -26.66
N VAL A 184 32.51 15.85 -27.33
CA VAL A 184 31.24 16.54 -27.56
C VAL A 184 30.30 15.67 -28.40
N ASP A 185 30.78 15.05 -29.48
CA ASP A 185 29.97 14.14 -30.31
C ASP A 185 29.47 12.91 -29.51
N ILE A 186 30.36 12.28 -28.74
CA ILE A 186 29.99 11.15 -27.87
C ILE A 186 28.97 11.58 -26.80
N ALA A 187 29.16 12.73 -26.17
CA ALA A 187 28.25 13.25 -25.16
C ALA A 187 26.87 13.56 -25.74
N ASN A 188 26.80 14.18 -26.93
CA ASN A 188 25.56 14.45 -27.62
C ASN A 188 24.82 13.15 -28.01
N LYS A 189 25.53 12.13 -28.50
CA LYS A 189 24.96 10.80 -28.78
C LYS A 189 24.40 10.14 -27.52
N LYS A 190 25.14 10.21 -26.41
CA LYS A 190 24.71 9.70 -25.10
C LYS A 190 23.51 10.47 -24.55
N PHE A 191 23.45 11.77 -24.78
CA PHE A 191 22.33 12.63 -24.39
C PHE A 191 21.07 12.28 -25.18
N GLU A 192 21.16 12.06 -26.49
CA GLU A 192 20.01 11.66 -27.30
C GLU A 192 19.51 10.26 -26.93
N ALA A 193 20.41 9.31 -26.66
CA ALA A 193 20.04 7.99 -26.16
C ALA A 193 19.36 8.06 -24.77
N ASN A 194 19.82 8.96 -23.90
CA ASN A 194 19.17 9.24 -22.61
C ASN A 194 17.76 9.82 -22.83
N LYS A 195 17.61 10.79 -23.74
CA LYS A 195 16.32 11.41 -24.10
C LYS A 195 15.30 10.39 -24.60
N GLN A 196 15.70 9.49 -25.51
CA GLN A 196 14.83 8.39 -25.99
C GLN A 196 14.41 7.44 -24.86
N LYS A 197 15.32 7.12 -23.93
CA LYS A 197 15.01 6.28 -22.77
C LYS A 197 14.03 6.98 -21.80
N THR A 198 14.23 8.28 -21.56
CA THR A 198 13.31 9.11 -20.76
C THR A 198 11.93 9.20 -21.41
N GLY A 199 11.84 9.31 -22.74
CA GLY A 199 10.56 9.28 -23.46
C GLY A 199 9.77 7.98 -23.21
N ARG A 200 10.43 6.83 -23.31
CA ARG A 200 9.79 5.52 -23.01
C ARG A 200 9.28 5.42 -21.56
N LEU A 201 9.99 6.00 -20.60
CA LEU A 201 9.54 6.06 -19.22
C LEU A 201 8.31 6.96 -19.06
N PHE A 202 8.29 8.09 -19.76
CA PHE A 202 7.17 9.02 -19.70
C PHE A 202 5.90 8.40 -20.29
N GLU A 203 5.97 7.74 -21.44
CA GLU A 203 4.82 7.05 -22.02
C GLU A 203 4.30 5.91 -21.12
N ALA A 204 5.21 5.16 -20.48
CA ALA A 204 4.81 4.15 -19.49
C ALA A 204 4.06 4.76 -18.28
N PHE A 205 4.47 5.95 -17.81
CA PHE A 205 3.73 6.64 -16.74
C PHE A 205 2.38 7.18 -17.20
N ARG A 206 2.28 7.72 -18.42
CA ARG A 206 1.00 8.16 -18.98
C ARG A 206 0.02 6.99 -19.04
N ALA A 207 0.45 5.86 -19.58
CA ALA A 207 -0.40 4.68 -19.69
C ALA A 207 -0.85 4.12 -18.33
N LYS A 208 -0.07 4.32 -17.27
CA LYS A 208 -0.37 3.81 -15.91
C LYS A 208 -1.11 4.80 -15.01
N PHE A 209 -0.86 6.11 -15.14
CA PHE A 209 -1.49 7.15 -14.29
C PHE A 209 -2.76 7.74 -14.89
N CYS A 210 -2.96 7.60 -16.20
CA CYS A 210 -4.21 7.99 -16.86
C CYS A 210 -5.29 6.91 -16.77
N GLN A 211 -4.99 5.71 -16.24
CA GLN A 211 -6.03 4.78 -15.83
C GLN A 211 -6.57 5.18 -14.45
N PRO A 212 -7.89 5.41 -14.26
CA PRO A 212 -8.45 5.72 -12.96
C PRO A 212 -8.17 4.60 -11.95
N VAL A 213 -7.41 4.93 -10.91
CA VAL A 213 -7.20 4.08 -9.73
C VAL A 213 -8.51 3.99 -8.94
N VAL A 214 -9.28 2.93 -9.18
CA VAL A 214 -10.43 2.58 -8.35
C VAL A 214 -9.91 1.93 -7.06
N ASN A 215 -9.90 2.71 -5.97
CA ASN A 215 -9.63 2.22 -4.62
C ASN A 215 -10.81 1.38 -4.11
N LEU A 216 -10.85 0.09 -4.45
CA LEU A 216 -11.67 -0.91 -3.76
C LEU A 216 -10.99 -1.25 -2.44
N LYS A 217 -11.39 -0.59 -1.35
CA LYS A 217 -10.92 -0.91 0.00
C LYS A 217 -11.56 -2.22 0.48
N ALA A 218 -10.72 -3.17 0.89
CA ALA A 218 -11.09 -4.30 1.74
C ALA A 218 -11.87 -3.79 2.98
N GLY A 219 -13.16 -4.13 3.06
CA GLY A 219 -14.03 -3.72 4.17
C GLY A 219 -15.43 -3.24 3.76
N SER A 220 -15.89 -3.54 2.56
CA SER A 220 -17.28 -3.86 2.23
C SER A 220 -17.15 -4.47 0.85
N ARG A 221 -17.24 -5.79 0.72
CA ARG A 221 -17.31 -6.39 -0.61
C ARG A 221 -18.66 -5.96 -1.18
N SER A 222 -18.68 -4.83 -1.88
CA SER A 222 -19.78 -4.54 -2.79
C SER A 222 -19.79 -5.71 -3.76
N MET A 223 -20.87 -6.48 -3.80
CA MET A 223 -21.12 -7.28 -4.98
C MET A 223 -21.08 -6.30 -6.15
N VAL A 224 -20.17 -6.59 -7.09
CA VAL A 224 -20.17 -5.94 -8.38
C VAL A 224 -21.52 -6.30 -9.01
N GLU A 225 -22.42 -5.34 -9.12
CA GLU A 225 -23.62 -5.52 -9.92
C GLU A 225 -23.33 -5.01 -11.32
N LEU A 226 -23.70 -5.83 -12.29
CA LEU A 226 -23.57 -5.52 -13.70
C LEU A 226 -24.77 -4.66 -14.12
N SER A 227 -24.55 -3.67 -14.99
CA SER A 227 -25.67 -3.08 -15.73
C SER A 227 -26.33 -4.16 -16.60
N SER A 228 -27.50 -3.86 -17.17
CA SER A 228 -27.99 -4.68 -18.29
C SER A 228 -26.94 -4.71 -19.40
N TRP A 229 -26.68 -5.90 -19.94
CA TRP A 229 -25.83 -6.09 -21.10
C TRP A 229 -26.47 -5.43 -22.32
N ALA A 230 -25.76 -4.53 -22.97
CA ALA A 230 -26.22 -3.83 -24.17
C ALA A 230 -25.36 -4.22 -25.38
N GLU A 231 -26.02 -4.45 -26.51
CA GLU A 231 -25.33 -4.54 -27.79
C GLU A 231 -24.84 -3.15 -28.20
N VAL A 232 -23.58 -3.03 -28.61
CA VAL A 232 -22.99 -1.75 -29.02
C VAL A 232 -23.26 -1.55 -30.51
N THR A 233 -24.08 -0.56 -30.86
CA THR A 233 -24.70 -0.42 -32.19
C THR A 233 -23.84 0.30 -33.25
N SER A 234 -22.71 0.93 -32.91
CA SER A 234 -21.99 1.84 -33.84
C SER A 234 -20.60 1.42 -34.34
N ALA A 235 -19.99 0.35 -33.81
CA ALA A 235 -18.82 -0.23 -34.43
C ALA A 235 -19.29 -1.36 -35.32
N ASP A 236 -19.07 -1.30 -36.63
CA ASP A 236 -19.25 -2.44 -37.53
C ASP A 236 -18.61 -3.69 -36.91
N SER A 237 -19.46 -4.51 -36.30
CA SER A 237 -19.17 -5.48 -35.24
C SER A 237 -17.89 -6.29 -35.47
N VAL A 238 -17.06 -6.45 -34.44
CA VAL A 238 -15.91 -7.37 -34.46
C VAL A 238 -16.40 -8.81 -34.63
N LYS A 239 -16.65 -9.23 -35.86
CA LYS A 239 -17.17 -10.57 -36.22
C LYS A 239 -16.02 -11.53 -36.45
N LEU A 240 -15.21 -11.72 -35.41
CA LEU A 240 -13.99 -12.52 -35.45
C LEU A 240 -14.02 -13.62 -34.38
N VAL A 241 -13.46 -14.78 -34.70
CA VAL A 241 -13.18 -15.87 -33.76
C VAL A 241 -11.69 -16.14 -33.70
N GLY A 242 -11.15 -16.37 -32.50
CA GLY A 242 -9.74 -16.63 -32.26
C GLY A 242 -8.85 -15.42 -32.57
N HIS A 243 -9.40 -14.22 -32.51
CA HIS A 243 -8.65 -12.97 -32.49
C HIS A 243 -8.12 -12.70 -31.08
N SER A 244 -7.21 -11.73 -30.97
CA SER A 244 -6.82 -11.17 -29.69
C SER A 244 -7.29 -9.72 -29.61
N SER A 245 -7.56 -9.25 -28.39
CA SER A 245 -7.79 -7.83 -28.14
C SER A 245 -7.03 -7.42 -26.89
N VAL A 246 -6.53 -6.18 -26.91
CA VAL A 246 -5.77 -5.60 -25.80
C VAL A 246 -6.23 -4.17 -25.54
N GLN A 247 -6.05 -3.74 -24.29
CA GLN A 247 -6.27 -2.36 -23.88
C GLN A 247 -4.99 -1.54 -24.08
N TYR A 248 -5.11 -0.36 -24.71
CA TYR A 248 -4.08 0.68 -24.72
C TYR A 248 -4.73 2.04 -24.46
N ASP A 249 -4.46 2.62 -23.29
CA ASP A 249 -5.17 3.79 -22.77
C ASP A 249 -6.70 3.59 -22.83
N ASP A 250 -7.40 4.49 -23.52
CA ASP A 250 -8.85 4.44 -23.75
C ASP A 250 -9.23 3.78 -25.08
N THR A 251 -8.30 3.03 -25.67
CA THR A 251 -8.50 2.37 -26.97
C THR A 251 -8.40 0.86 -26.83
N ILE A 252 -9.29 0.17 -27.53
CA ILE A 252 -9.26 -1.28 -27.69
C ILE A 252 -8.58 -1.58 -29.03
N VAL A 253 -7.52 -2.38 -28.98
CA VAL A 253 -6.79 -2.81 -30.18
C VAL A 253 -7.12 -4.28 -30.43
N VAL A 254 -7.66 -4.60 -31.60
CA VAL A 254 -8.03 -5.96 -32.03
C VAL A 254 -7.07 -6.40 -33.13
N PHE A 255 -6.53 -7.61 -33.02
CA PHE A 255 -5.65 -8.18 -34.04
C PHE A 255 -6.03 -9.61 -34.45
N GLY A 256 -5.99 -9.84 -35.77
CA GLY A 256 -6.09 -11.17 -36.38
C GLY A 256 -7.42 -11.88 -36.13
N GLY A 257 -7.43 -13.21 -36.23
CA GLY A 257 -8.63 -14.04 -36.08
C GLY A 257 -9.19 -14.53 -37.42
N GLN A 258 -10.38 -15.11 -37.37
CA GLN A 258 -11.12 -15.58 -38.53
C GLN A 258 -12.52 -14.97 -38.55
N GLY A 259 -12.91 -14.37 -39.68
CA GLY A 259 -14.18 -13.67 -39.84
C GLY A 259 -14.74 -13.76 -41.25
N PRO A 260 -15.96 -13.23 -41.47
CA PRO A 260 -16.59 -13.18 -42.78
C PRO A 260 -15.92 -12.14 -43.68
N THR A 261 -15.88 -12.43 -44.97
CA THR A 261 -15.52 -11.49 -46.04
C THR A 261 -16.79 -10.90 -46.66
N GLU A 262 -16.64 -9.87 -47.50
CA GLU A 262 -17.76 -9.27 -48.26
C GLU A 262 -18.52 -10.29 -49.12
N SER A 263 -17.87 -11.38 -49.53
CA SER A 263 -18.49 -12.47 -50.31
C SER A 263 -19.23 -13.51 -49.45
N GLY A 264 -19.29 -13.33 -48.14
CA GLY A 264 -19.90 -14.28 -47.19
C GLY A 264 -19.05 -15.51 -46.87
N THR A 265 -17.87 -15.65 -47.48
CA THR A 265 -16.89 -16.70 -47.12
C THR A 265 -16.07 -16.27 -45.91
N THR A 266 -15.57 -17.22 -45.11
CA THR A 266 -14.80 -16.90 -43.90
C THR A 266 -13.32 -17.15 -44.09
N THR A 267 -12.50 -16.16 -43.76
CA THR A 267 -11.04 -16.23 -43.92
C THR A 267 -10.33 -15.75 -42.67
N ARG A 268 -9.07 -16.14 -42.54
CA ARG A 268 -8.18 -15.60 -41.49
C ARG A 268 -7.67 -14.25 -41.94
N VAL A 269 -7.66 -13.31 -41.01
CA VAL A 269 -7.22 -11.94 -41.25
C VAL A 269 -5.93 -11.66 -40.49
N ALA A 270 -5.22 -10.63 -40.93
CA ALA A 270 -4.09 -10.02 -40.24
C ALA A 270 -4.39 -8.55 -39.94
N ASP A 271 -5.67 -8.24 -39.80
CA ASP A 271 -6.14 -6.88 -39.60
C ASP A 271 -5.88 -6.44 -38.17
N THR A 272 -5.47 -5.18 -38.05
CA THR A 272 -5.40 -4.46 -36.79
C THR A 272 -6.46 -3.37 -36.80
N VAL A 273 -7.30 -3.35 -35.77
CA VAL A 273 -8.40 -2.39 -35.63
C VAL A 273 -8.29 -1.68 -34.29
N PHE A 274 -8.36 -0.36 -34.28
CA PHE A 274 -8.41 0.45 -33.05
C PHE A 274 -9.84 0.94 -32.88
N LEU A 275 -10.40 0.70 -31.70
CA LEU A 275 -11.77 1.04 -31.34
C LEU A 275 -11.74 1.93 -30.10
N THR A 276 -12.30 3.13 -30.19
CA THR A 276 -12.36 4.10 -29.09
C THR A 276 -13.82 4.34 -28.70
N PRO A 277 -14.19 4.29 -27.41
CA PRO A 277 -15.53 4.64 -26.96
C PRO A 277 -15.87 6.09 -27.25
N SER A 278 -17.09 6.32 -27.72
CA SER A 278 -17.70 7.63 -27.89
C SER A 278 -18.58 7.99 -26.69
N GLU A 279 -18.93 9.26 -26.55
CA GLU A 279 -19.75 9.77 -25.43
C GLU A 279 -21.13 9.11 -25.35
N ASP A 280 -21.66 8.65 -26.48
CA ASP A 280 -22.95 7.93 -26.59
C ASP A 280 -22.85 6.43 -26.23
N GLY A 281 -21.70 5.96 -25.73
CA GLY A 281 -21.44 4.56 -25.37
C GLY A 281 -21.09 3.67 -26.57
N SER A 282 -21.01 4.26 -27.75
CA SER A 282 -20.80 3.57 -29.00
C SER A 282 -19.29 3.41 -29.28
N LEU A 283 -18.86 2.42 -30.08
CA LEU A 283 -17.43 2.22 -30.39
C LEU A 283 -17.11 2.77 -31.77
N GLN A 284 -16.16 3.70 -31.85
CA GLN A 284 -15.69 4.25 -33.12
C GLN A 284 -14.41 3.57 -33.57
N LYS A 285 -14.38 3.12 -34.83
CA LYS A 285 -13.18 2.62 -35.49
C LYS A 285 -12.28 3.77 -35.88
N THR A 286 -11.22 4.00 -35.11
CA THR A 286 -10.28 5.12 -35.30
C THR A 286 -9.08 4.77 -36.17
N TYR A 287 -8.81 3.47 -36.35
CA TYR A 287 -7.78 2.98 -37.27
C TYR A 287 -8.09 1.55 -37.72
N HIS A 288 -7.71 1.24 -38.96
CA HIS A 288 -7.73 -0.09 -39.53
C HIS A 288 -6.59 -0.25 -40.53
N SER A 289 -5.80 -1.32 -40.40
CA SER A 289 -4.84 -1.74 -41.41
C SER A 289 -4.71 -3.25 -41.43
N THR A 290 -4.37 -3.80 -42.59
CA THR A 290 -3.93 -5.19 -42.72
C THR A 290 -2.41 -5.22 -42.57
N ALA A 291 -1.88 -6.17 -41.79
CA ALA A 291 -0.45 -6.35 -41.63
C ALA A 291 0.24 -6.54 -43.00
N GLY A 292 1.21 -5.69 -43.31
CA GLY A 292 2.04 -5.77 -44.51
C GLY A 292 3.10 -6.88 -44.42
N SER A 293 4.07 -6.86 -45.34
CA SER A 293 5.18 -7.83 -45.37
C SER A 293 6.00 -7.89 -44.08
N ASP A 294 6.11 -6.75 -43.38
CA ASP A 294 6.88 -6.62 -42.15
C ASP A 294 6.07 -7.01 -40.90
N GLY A 295 4.78 -7.29 -41.07
CA GLY A 295 3.86 -7.68 -40.00
C GLY A 295 3.58 -9.18 -39.94
N PRO A 296 2.77 -9.61 -38.95
CA PRO A 296 2.41 -11.00 -38.81
C PRO A 296 1.49 -11.45 -39.95
N SER A 297 1.73 -12.65 -40.48
CA SER A 297 0.81 -13.29 -41.42
C SER A 297 -0.60 -13.47 -40.84
N THR A 298 -1.61 -13.67 -41.70
CA THR A 298 -2.98 -14.04 -41.29
C THR A 298 -2.95 -15.23 -40.34
N ARG A 299 -3.65 -15.10 -39.20
CA ARG A 299 -3.56 -16.07 -38.10
C ARG A 299 -4.76 -16.01 -37.17
N MET A 300 -5.01 -17.10 -36.47
CA MET A 300 -5.98 -17.17 -35.36
C MET A 300 -5.38 -17.94 -34.18
N TYR A 301 -6.00 -17.81 -33.00
CA TYR A 301 -5.61 -18.46 -31.75
C TYR A 301 -4.15 -18.20 -31.33
N HIS A 302 -3.66 -17.01 -31.67
CA HIS A 302 -2.46 -16.41 -31.12
C HIS A 302 -2.80 -15.74 -29.79
N SER A 303 -1.80 -15.32 -29.04
CA SER A 303 -1.98 -14.45 -27.88
C SER A 303 -1.38 -13.07 -28.14
N ALA A 304 -1.90 -12.05 -27.46
CA ALA A 304 -1.35 -10.71 -27.51
C ALA A 304 -1.39 -10.03 -26.14
N VAL A 305 -0.36 -9.24 -25.85
CA VAL A 305 -0.23 -8.45 -24.61
C VAL A 305 0.39 -7.08 -24.91
N VAL A 306 0.17 -6.10 -24.04
CA VAL A 306 0.78 -4.78 -24.16
C VAL A 306 1.94 -4.64 -23.18
N VAL A 307 3.10 -4.20 -23.68
CA VAL A 307 4.30 -3.88 -22.90
C VAL A 307 4.79 -2.49 -23.32
N GLY A 308 4.59 -1.50 -22.44
CA GLY A 308 4.84 -0.09 -22.78
C GLY A 308 3.91 0.36 -23.92
N THR A 309 4.48 0.93 -24.97
CA THR A 309 3.75 1.39 -26.18
C THR A 309 3.63 0.30 -27.25
N ARG A 310 4.00 -0.95 -26.94
CA ARG A 310 4.06 -2.04 -27.92
C ARG A 310 3.06 -3.14 -27.60
N MET A 311 2.27 -3.53 -28.59
CA MET A 311 1.49 -4.78 -28.56
C MET A 311 2.36 -5.92 -29.08
N ILE A 312 2.56 -6.95 -28.27
CA ILE A 312 3.35 -8.13 -28.58
C ILE A 312 2.41 -9.26 -28.97
N VAL A 313 2.58 -9.81 -30.17
CA VAL A 313 1.80 -10.94 -30.71
C VAL A 313 2.68 -12.18 -30.77
N ILE A 314 2.22 -13.30 -30.22
CA ILE A 314 2.98 -14.54 -30.12
C ILE A 314 2.20 -15.72 -30.71
N GLY A 315 2.85 -16.42 -31.64
CA GLY A 315 2.42 -17.71 -32.17
C GLY A 315 1.04 -17.71 -32.85
N GLY A 316 0.27 -18.77 -32.59
CA GLY A 316 -1.02 -19.03 -33.23
C GLY A 316 -0.91 -20.00 -34.40
N ARG A 317 -1.86 -19.95 -35.33
CA ARG A 317 -1.81 -20.80 -36.54
C ARG A 317 -2.23 -20.07 -37.80
N GLY A 318 -1.46 -20.24 -38.88
CA GLY A 318 -1.71 -19.67 -40.21
C GLY A 318 -2.64 -20.53 -41.09
N SER A 319 -2.56 -21.85 -40.98
CA SER A 319 -3.53 -22.83 -41.51
C SER A 319 -3.76 -23.96 -40.48
N PRO A 320 -4.72 -24.89 -40.67
CA PRO A 320 -4.86 -26.06 -39.79
C PRO A 320 -3.56 -26.86 -39.58
N ALA A 321 -2.68 -26.89 -40.58
CA ALA A 321 -1.41 -27.61 -40.56
C ALA A 321 -0.18 -26.71 -40.27
N LYS A 322 -0.37 -25.41 -40.00
CA LYS A 322 0.73 -24.44 -39.84
C LYS A 322 0.66 -23.73 -38.48
N PRO A 323 1.06 -24.39 -37.37
CA PRO A 323 1.34 -23.72 -36.11
C PRO A 323 2.49 -22.72 -36.25
N LEU A 324 2.50 -21.69 -35.41
CA LEU A 324 3.48 -20.60 -35.41
C LEU A 324 4.07 -20.41 -34.00
N ASN A 325 5.29 -19.90 -33.92
CA ASN A 325 5.97 -19.46 -32.69
C ASN A 325 6.75 -18.15 -32.89
N ASP A 326 6.43 -17.43 -33.96
CA ASP A 326 6.99 -16.12 -34.22
C ASP A 326 6.49 -15.08 -33.21
N VAL A 327 7.32 -14.06 -32.99
CA VAL A 327 7.03 -12.94 -32.09
C VAL A 327 7.07 -11.66 -32.91
N TYR A 328 6.01 -10.88 -32.84
CA TYR A 328 5.92 -9.57 -33.49
C TYR A 328 5.56 -8.51 -32.46
N ALA A 329 6.04 -7.30 -32.67
CA ALA A 329 5.61 -6.12 -31.94
C ALA A 329 4.96 -5.13 -32.89
N MET A 330 3.81 -4.58 -32.51
CA MET A 330 3.26 -3.38 -33.12
C MET A 330 3.50 -2.22 -32.16
N ASP A 331 4.17 -1.19 -32.64
CA ASP A 331 4.23 0.08 -31.93
C ASP A 331 2.86 0.77 -32.08
N LEU A 332 2.18 1.01 -30.97
CA LEU A 332 0.78 1.45 -30.95
C LEU A 332 0.62 2.94 -31.25
N GLU A 333 1.71 3.72 -31.18
CA GLU A 333 1.73 5.14 -31.52
C GLU A 333 1.99 5.34 -33.03
N THR A 334 3.07 4.74 -33.53
CA THR A 334 3.49 4.84 -34.94
C THR A 334 2.73 3.86 -35.85
N LYS A 335 2.06 2.87 -35.26
CA LYS A 335 1.26 1.83 -35.93
C LYS A 335 2.08 0.97 -36.88
N GLN A 336 3.37 0.82 -36.59
CA GLN A 336 4.30 0.03 -37.38
C GLN A 336 4.55 -1.33 -36.74
N TRP A 337 4.69 -2.36 -37.59
CA TRP A 337 5.03 -3.71 -37.17
C TRP A 337 6.54 -3.95 -37.24
N GLU A 338 7.03 -4.72 -36.29
CA GLU A 338 8.41 -5.18 -36.20
C GLU A 338 8.41 -6.67 -35.85
N LYS A 339 9.17 -7.48 -36.59
CA LYS A 339 9.42 -8.87 -36.20
C LYS A 339 10.50 -8.92 -35.13
N ILE A 340 10.17 -9.46 -33.96
CA ILE A 340 11.14 -9.68 -32.89
C ILE A 340 11.83 -11.03 -33.14
N THR A 341 13.16 -11.05 -33.02
CA THR A 341 13.97 -12.28 -33.07
C THR A 341 14.65 -12.50 -31.72
N PRO A 342 13.98 -13.17 -30.76
CA PRO A 342 14.55 -13.38 -29.44
C PRO A 342 15.69 -14.39 -29.45
N GLN A 343 16.64 -14.23 -28.53
CA GLN A 343 17.64 -15.25 -28.20
C GLN A 343 17.09 -16.31 -27.25
N GLY A 344 17.75 -17.46 -27.19
CA GLY A 344 17.34 -18.59 -26.35
C GLY A 344 16.30 -19.51 -27.01
N VAL A 345 16.01 -20.63 -26.36
CA VAL A 345 15.02 -21.59 -26.84
C VAL A 345 13.63 -21.11 -26.41
N GLY A 346 12.83 -20.67 -27.38
CA GLY A 346 11.45 -20.28 -27.17
C GLY A 346 10.47 -21.45 -27.25
N PRO A 347 9.17 -21.21 -27.01
CA PRO A 347 8.15 -22.23 -27.12
C PRO A 347 8.09 -22.82 -28.55
N SER A 348 7.84 -24.13 -28.65
CA SER A 348 7.56 -24.78 -29.93
C SER A 348 6.32 -24.18 -30.62
N PRO A 349 6.21 -24.24 -31.96
CA PRO A 349 5.03 -23.76 -32.70
C PRO A 349 3.72 -24.28 -32.12
N ARG A 350 2.83 -23.36 -31.74
CA ARG A 350 1.60 -23.69 -31.00
C ARG A 350 0.50 -22.64 -31.15
N TRP A 351 -0.74 -23.06 -30.92
CA TRP A 351 -1.90 -22.19 -30.85
C TRP A 351 -2.74 -22.48 -29.61
N LYS A 352 -3.73 -21.63 -29.30
CA LYS A 352 -4.60 -21.75 -28.12
C LYS A 352 -3.80 -21.81 -26.79
N HIS A 353 -2.65 -21.16 -26.76
CA HIS A 353 -1.90 -20.83 -25.54
C HIS A 353 -2.40 -19.48 -25.00
N CYS A 354 -2.07 -19.17 -23.75
CA CYS A 354 -2.28 -17.82 -23.21
C CYS A 354 -0.94 -17.09 -23.02
N SER A 355 -0.99 -15.77 -22.97
CA SER A 355 0.14 -14.97 -22.52
C SER A 355 -0.30 -13.86 -21.58
N CYS A 356 0.58 -13.51 -20.64
CA CYS A 356 0.39 -12.43 -19.68
C CYS A 356 1.68 -11.62 -19.55
N ALA A 357 1.57 -10.30 -19.39
CA ALA A 357 2.74 -9.44 -19.21
C ALA A 357 2.80 -8.89 -17.78
N VAL A 358 3.95 -9.05 -17.13
CA VAL A 358 4.27 -8.40 -15.85
C VAL A 358 5.58 -7.63 -16.03
N GLY A 359 5.49 -6.30 -15.94
CA GLY A 359 6.61 -5.42 -16.27
C GLY A 359 7.01 -5.55 -17.74
N ALA A 360 8.30 -5.84 -17.99
CA ALA A 360 8.85 -6.05 -19.33
C ALA A 360 8.94 -7.54 -19.74
N VAL A 361 8.36 -8.45 -18.94
CA VAL A 361 8.45 -9.89 -19.18
C VAL A 361 7.08 -10.42 -19.62
N VAL A 362 7.06 -11.13 -20.75
CA VAL A 362 5.88 -11.80 -21.28
C VAL A 362 5.95 -13.29 -20.97
N TYR A 363 4.97 -13.79 -20.23
CA TYR A 363 4.84 -15.20 -19.86
C TYR A 363 3.90 -15.89 -20.85
N VAL A 364 4.28 -17.08 -21.33
CA VAL A 364 3.50 -17.91 -22.25
C VAL A 364 3.32 -19.29 -21.64
N TYR A 365 2.07 -19.72 -21.47
CA TYR A 365 1.75 -21.00 -20.82
C TYR A 365 0.87 -21.88 -21.71
N GLY A 366 1.22 -23.17 -21.77
CA GLY A 366 0.43 -24.23 -22.40
C GLY A 366 0.20 -24.05 -23.90
N GLY A 367 -0.98 -24.44 -24.37
CA GLY A 367 -1.36 -24.49 -25.78
C GLY A 367 -1.19 -25.88 -26.39
N ARG A 368 -1.35 -25.97 -27.72
CA ARG A 368 -1.19 -27.23 -28.45
C ARG A 368 -0.61 -27.04 -29.85
N ASN A 369 -0.11 -28.13 -30.40
CA ASN A 369 0.12 -28.30 -31.82
C ASN A 369 -0.76 -29.46 -32.36
N ALA A 370 -0.35 -30.09 -33.47
CA ALA A 370 -1.08 -31.22 -34.02
C ALA A 370 -0.81 -32.52 -33.24
N GLU A 371 0.36 -32.61 -32.59
CA GLU A 371 0.89 -33.83 -31.98
C GLU A 371 0.70 -33.89 -30.45
N GLN A 372 0.68 -32.75 -29.75
CA GLN A 372 0.60 -32.70 -28.28
C GLN A 372 -0.06 -31.44 -27.71
N VAL A 373 -0.47 -31.55 -26.44
CA VAL A 373 -0.86 -30.45 -25.56
C VAL A 373 0.30 -30.14 -24.60
N PHE A 374 0.63 -28.87 -24.43
CA PHE A 374 1.75 -28.41 -23.63
C PHE A 374 1.33 -28.01 -22.20
N ASN A 375 2.27 -28.11 -21.25
CA ASN A 375 2.15 -27.65 -19.85
C ASN A 375 3.38 -26.81 -19.41
N ASP A 376 4.21 -26.42 -20.35
CA ASP A 376 5.42 -25.62 -20.14
C ASP A 376 5.07 -24.13 -19.95
N LEU A 377 5.92 -23.43 -19.21
CA LEU A 377 5.86 -21.99 -19.04
C LEU A 377 7.15 -21.36 -19.56
N PHE A 378 7.03 -20.37 -20.43
CA PHE A 378 8.14 -19.59 -20.98
C PHE A 378 8.03 -18.14 -20.58
N ALA A 379 9.16 -17.50 -20.33
CA ALA A 379 9.29 -16.07 -20.10
C ALA A 379 10.13 -15.42 -21.21
N LEU A 380 9.58 -14.41 -21.88
CA LEU A 380 10.29 -13.55 -22.83
C LEU A 380 10.60 -12.23 -22.15
N ASP A 381 11.88 -11.99 -21.85
CA ASP A 381 12.34 -10.72 -21.29
C ASP A 381 12.61 -9.72 -22.42
N LEU A 382 11.73 -8.73 -22.56
CA LEU A 382 11.82 -7.66 -23.55
C LEU A 382 12.73 -6.50 -23.10
N SER A 383 13.22 -6.52 -21.85
CA SER A 383 14.16 -5.50 -21.35
C SER A 383 15.60 -5.75 -21.84
N GLN A 384 15.87 -6.93 -22.40
CA GLN A 384 17.15 -7.31 -22.99
C GLN A 384 17.20 -6.93 -24.47
N ASN A 385 18.40 -6.62 -24.98
CA ASN A 385 18.60 -6.35 -26.39
C ASN A 385 19.74 -7.23 -26.94
N PRO A 386 19.43 -8.27 -27.73
CA PRO A 386 18.09 -8.67 -28.17
C PRO A 386 17.24 -9.28 -27.02
N PRO A 387 15.91 -9.29 -27.14
CA PRO A 387 15.03 -9.96 -26.19
C PRO A 387 15.41 -11.43 -26.00
N LYS A 388 15.13 -12.01 -24.82
CA LYS A 388 15.58 -13.36 -24.50
C LYS A 388 14.47 -14.25 -23.93
N TRP A 389 14.32 -15.43 -24.52
CA TRP A 389 13.49 -16.51 -23.99
C TRP A 389 14.21 -17.27 -22.88
N ARG A 390 13.43 -17.69 -21.90
CA ARG A 390 13.80 -18.67 -20.90
C ARG A 390 12.60 -19.56 -20.58
N GLN A 391 12.81 -20.87 -20.52
CA GLN A 391 11.83 -21.78 -19.97
C GLN A 391 11.88 -21.72 -18.44
N ILE A 392 10.71 -21.65 -17.81
CA ILE A 392 10.57 -21.70 -16.36
C ILE A 392 10.43 -23.17 -15.96
N GLU A 393 11.41 -23.65 -15.19
CA GLU A 393 11.38 -24.97 -14.57
C GLU A 393 10.27 -25.00 -13.52
N SER A 394 9.38 -26.00 -13.59
CA SER A 394 8.30 -26.14 -12.61
C SER A 394 8.75 -27.08 -11.49
N SER A 395 8.65 -26.61 -10.24
CA SER A 395 8.86 -27.43 -9.05
C SER A 395 7.72 -28.43 -8.79
N ILE A 396 6.62 -28.32 -9.53
CA ILE A 396 5.43 -29.15 -9.40
C ILE A 396 4.94 -29.63 -10.78
N SER A 397 4.15 -30.70 -10.81
CA SER A 397 3.50 -31.15 -12.05
C SER A 397 2.38 -30.19 -12.44
N THR A 398 2.61 -29.34 -13.44
CA THR A 398 1.59 -28.47 -14.01
C THR A 398 0.75 -29.24 -15.04
N PRO A 399 -0.57 -29.04 -15.06
CA PRO A 399 -1.47 -29.73 -15.99
C PRO A 399 -1.28 -29.26 -17.43
N ARG A 400 -1.36 -30.20 -18.38
CA ARG A 400 -1.42 -29.88 -19.81
C ARG A 400 -2.75 -29.19 -20.10
N ARG A 401 -2.70 -28.05 -20.79
CA ARG A 401 -3.92 -27.35 -21.19
C ARG A 401 -3.78 -26.49 -22.42
N PHE A 402 -4.82 -26.47 -23.24
CA PHE A 402 -4.98 -25.51 -24.34
C PHE A 402 -6.39 -24.92 -24.31
N ASP A 403 -6.56 -23.75 -24.93
CA ASP A 403 -7.82 -22.99 -24.98
C ASP A 403 -8.33 -22.59 -23.59
N HIS A 404 -7.40 -22.53 -22.64
CA HIS A 404 -7.57 -22.06 -21.28
C HIS A 404 -7.46 -20.54 -21.23
N VAL A 405 -7.86 -19.96 -20.11
CA VAL A 405 -7.71 -18.53 -19.88
C VAL A 405 -6.50 -18.24 -18.99
N GLY A 406 -5.89 -17.08 -19.21
CA GLY A 406 -4.81 -16.54 -18.39
C GLY A 406 -5.04 -15.05 -18.19
N ALA A 407 -4.83 -14.55 -16.97
CA ALA A 407 -4.93 -13.14 -16.64
C ALA A 407 -3.93 -12.74 -15.56
N VAL A 408 -3.55 -11.45 -15.54
CA VAL A 408 -2.68 -10.89 -14.49
C VAL A 408 -3.51 -10.70 -13.24
N ALA A 409 -3.24 -11.51 -12.22
CA ALA A 409 -4.01 -11.50 -10.97
C ALA A 409 -3.70 -10.27 -10.12
N ASN A 410 -2.43 -9.86 -10.07
CA ASN A 410 -1.94 -8.64 -9.44
C ASN A 410 -0.55 -8.28 -10.00
N SER A 411 0.16 -7.33 -9.38
CA SER A 411 1.49 -6.90 -9.84
C SER A 411 2.58 -7.98 -9.87
N THR A 412 2.36 -9.15 -9.24
CA THR A 412 3.35 -10.23 -9.13
C THR A 412 2.78 -11.62 -9.42
N LYS A 413 1.48 -11.77 -9.69
CA LYS A 413 0.85 -13.08 -9.85
C LYS A 413 0.08 -13.18 -11.16
N LEU A 414 0.17 -14.35 -11.77
CA LEU A 414 -0.62 -14.75 -12.95
C LEU A 414 -1.62 -15.81 -12.51
N ALA A 415 -2.84 -15.76 -13.04
CA ALA A 415 -3.84 -16.79 -12.82
C ALA A 415 -4.15 -17.51 -14.14
N PHE A 416 -4.15 -18.84 -14.11
CA PHE A 416 -4.51 -19.69 -15.24
C PHE A 416 -5.64 -20.64 -14.84
N TRP A 417 -6.61 -20.83 -15.72
CA TRP A 417 -7.79 -21.62 -15.40
C TRP A 417 -8.47 -22.19 -16.66
N GLY A 418 -9.16 -23.32 -16.54
CA GLY A 418 -9.93 -23.94 -17.63
C GLY A 418 -9.08 -24.60 -18.73
N GLY A 419 -9.68 -24.81 -19.90
CA GLY A 419 -9.06 -25.48 -21.05
C GLY A 419 -9.16 -27.01 -21.03
N MET A 420 -8.62 -27.62 -22.08
CA MET A 420 -8.63 -29.08 -22.30
C MET A 420 -7.23 -29.68 -22.19
N SER A 421 -7.13 -30.89 -21.63
CA SER A 421 -5.87 -31.60 -21.38
C SER A 421 -5.47 -32.61 -22.46
N SER A 422 -6.42 -33.13 -23.24
CA SER A 422 -6.20 -34.19 -24.24
C SER A 422 -6.53 -33.77 -25.68
N LEU A 423 -5.97 -34.49 -26.65
CA LEU A 423 -6.26 -34.30 -28.08
C LEU A 423 -7.44 -35.14 -28.58
N GLU A 424 -7.82 -36.20 -27.85
CA GLU A 424 -8.85 -37.16 -28.25
C GLU A 424 -10.24 -36.71 -27.80
N ASN A 425 -11.19 -36.67 -28.73
CA ASN A 425 -12.59 -36.39 -28.44
C ASN A 425 -13.17 -37.58 -27.66
N GLY A 426 -13.25 -37.49 -26.33
CA GLY A 426 -14.04 -38.43 -25.52
C GLY A 426 -13.35 -38.99 -24.27
N ASP A 427 -12.05 -38.76 -24.05
CA ASP A 427 -11.43 -39.16 -22.78
C ASP A 427 -11.54 -38.02 -21.75
N CYS A 428 -12.70 -37.95 -21.10
CA CYS A 428 -13.02 -36.97 -20.05
C CYS A 428 -12.53 -37.41 -18.65
N SER A 429 -11.65 -38.41 -18.57
CA SER A 429 -11.19 -38.99 -17.30
C SER A 429 -10.37 -38.01 -16.44
N ASP A 430 -9.82 -36.95 -17.03
CA ASP A 430 -9.01 -35.91 -16.37
C ASP A 430 -9.75 -34.57 -16.13
N GLU A 431 -11.08 -34.54 -16.12
CA GLU A 431 -11.87 -33.31 -15.86
C GLU A 431 -11.60 -32.66 -14.47
N LYS A 432 -11.00 -33.39 -13.53
CA LYS A 432 -10.64 -32.83 -12.22
C LYS A 432 -9.55 -31.76 -12.31
N ASP A 433 -8.58 -31.89 -13.22
CA ASP A 433 -7.42 -30.99 -13.30
C ASP A 433 -7.69 -29.67 -14.05
N SER A 434 -8.70 -29.64 -14.94
CA SER A 434 -9.06 -28.45 -15.70
C SER A 434 -9.85 -27.41 -14.88
N SER A 435 -10.47 -27.83 -13.77
CA SER A 435 -11.28 -26.98 -12.88
C SER A 435 -10.47 -26.14 -11.88
N ALA A 436 -9.22 -26.53 -11.59
CA ALA A 436 -8.35 -25.84 -10.64
C ALA A 436 -7.76 -24.56 -11.25
N CYS A 437 -7.74 -23.47 -10.46
CA CYS A 437 -7.02 -22.25 -10.81
C CYS A 437 -5.57 -22.36 -10.33
N LEU A 438 -4.63 -22.17 -11.24
CA LEU A 438 -3.20 -22.13 -10.95
C LEU A 438 -2.76 -20.69 -10.81
N LEU A 439 -2.07 -20.39 -9.71
CA LEU A 439 -1.41 -19.11 -9.54
C LEU A 439 0.10 -19.28 -9.76
N PHE A 440 0.70 -18.40 -10.54
CA PHE A 440 2.15 -18.34 -10.70
C PHE A 440 2.67 -17.02 -10.15
N ASP A 441 3.57 -17.08 -9.17
CA ASP A 441 4.25 -15.91 -8.62
C ASP A 441 5.48 -15.60 -9.48
N THR A 442 5.45 -14.47 -10.17
CA THR A 442 6.51 -14.05 -11.10
C THR A 442 7.79 -13.58 -10.41
N ILE A 443 7.73 -13.29 -9.10
CA ILE A 443 8.90 -12.85 -8.32
C ILE A 443 9.63 -14.06 -7.75
N LYS A 444 8.88 -15.02 -7.21
CA LYS A 444 9.43 -16.25 -6.66
C LYS A 444 9.69 -17.31 -7.73
N GLU A 445 9.06 -17.17 -8.89
CA GLU A 445 9.00 -18.18 -9.95
C GLU A 445 8.44 -19.52 -9.46
N THR A 446 7.43 -19.44 -8.58
CA THR A 446 6.81 -20.61 -7.97
C THR A 446 5.32 -20.67 -8.30
N TRP A 447 4.85 -21.88 -8.54
CA TRP A 447 3.43 -22.17 -8.66
C TRP A 447 2.77 -22.36 -7.28
N GLU A 448 1.55 -21.86 -7.14
CA GLU A 448 0.69 -22.07 -5.99
C GLU A 448 -0.60 -22.76 -6.45
N HIS A 449 -0.89 -23.94 -5.90
CA HIS A 449 -2.21 -24.54 -6.01
C HIS A 449 -3.10 -23.95 -4.92
N LYS A 450 -4.10 -23.16 -5.30
CA LYS A 450 -5.20 -22.84 -4.41
C LYS A 450 -6.38 -23.74 -4.76
N GLY A 451 -6.73 -24.62 -3.82
CA GLY A 451 -8.08 -25.16 -3.79
C GLY A 451 -9.03 -23.99 -3.55
N LEU A 452 -9.77 -23.59 -4.58
CA LEU A 452 -10.76 -22.53 -4.45
C LEU A 452 -11.90 -23.13 -3.61
N GLU A 453 -11.92 -22.81 -2.31
CA GLU A 453 -12.90 -23.35 -1.37
C GLU A 453 -14.30 -22.89 -1.75
N ASN A 454 -15.18 -23.87 -1.99
CA ASN A 454 -16.54 -23.62 -2.42
C ASN A 454 -17.49 -23.87 -1.25
N THR A 455 -18.08 -22.80 -0.69
CA THR A 455 -19.12 -22.93 0.33
C THR A 455 -20.50 -23.21 -0.28
N ASN A 456 -20.67 -23.07 -1.61
CA ASN A 456 -21.92 -23.34 -2.32
C ASN A 456 -21.65 -23.75 -3.78
N ASN A 457 -21.85 -25.02 -4.13
CA ASN A 457 -21.59 -25.68 -5.43
C ASN A 457 -22.12 -25.01 -6.73
N LYS A 458 -22.62 -23.77 -6.71
CA LYS A 458 -23.24 -23.06 -7.85
C LYS A 458 -22.45 -21.86 -8.42
N SER A 459 -21.40 -21.33 -7.77
CA SER A 459 -20.77 -20.07 -8.19
C SER A 459 -19.44 -20.18 -8.94
N GLN A 460 -18.80 -21.35 -8.95
CA GLN A 460 -17.58 -21.59 -9.73
C GLN A 460 -17.93 -21.91 -11.18
N PRO A 461 -17.22 -21.36 -12.19
CA PRO A 461 -17.40 -21.79 -13.56
C PRO A 461 -17.02 -23.26 -13.72
N PRO A 462 -17.76 -24.04 -14.54
CA PRO A 462 -17.31 -25.39 -14.92
C PRO A 462 -15.98 -25.28 -15.69
N PRO A 463 -15.19 -26.35 -15.91
CA PRO A 463 -13.98 -26.24 -16.73
C PRO A 463 -14.31 -25.80 -18.16
N LEU A 464 -14.17 -24.49 -18.42
CA LEU A 464 -14.51 -23.88 -19.70
C LEU A 464 -13.27 -23.85 -20.59
N PHE A 465 -13.47 -24.16 -21.86
CA PHE A 465 -12.48 -23.90 -22.91
C PHE A 465 -13.05 -22.93 -23.94
N ALA A 466 -12.16 -22.22 -24.64
CA ALA A 466 -12.51 -21.11 -25.55
C ALA A 466 -13.23 -19.93 -24.86
N ALA A 467 -13.02 -19.80 -23.55
CA ALA A 467 -13.45 -18.67 -22.72
C ALA A 467 -12.48 -17.49 -22.86
N SER A 468 -12.83 -16.36 -22.27
CA SER A 468 -11.96 -15.20 -22.11
C SER A 468 -11.83 -14.82 -20.63
N ALA A 469 -10.71 -14.18 -20.27
CA ALA A 469 -10.50 -13.62 -18.94
C ALA A 469 -9.85 -12.23 -19.02
N THR A 470 -10.32 -11.33 -18.18
CA THR A 470 -9.82 -9.94 -18.11
C THR A 470 -9.76 -9.47 -16.67
N SER A 471 -8.61 -8.92 -16.27
CA SER A 471 -8.45 -8.27 -14.98
C SER A 471 -9.16 -6.92 -14.99
N ILE A 472 -10.06 -6.70 -14.03
CA ILE A 472 -10.80 -5.44 -13.86
C ILE A 472 -10.29 -4.62 -12.66
N SER A 473 -9.49 -5.23 -11.79
CA SER A 473 -8.78 -4.60 -10.67
C SER A 473 -7.49 -5.38 -10.34
N ASP A 474 -6.75 -4.94 -9.32
CA ASP A 474 -5.54 -5.60 -8.84
C ASP A 474 -5.75 -6.98 -8.19
N HIS A 475 -7.00 -7.44 -8.06
CA HIS A 475 -7.31 -8.75 -7.46
C HIS A 475 -8.55 -9.42 -8.06
N GLN A 476 -9.24 -8.78 -9.00
CA GLN A 476 -10.48 -9.28 -9.57
C GLN A 476 -10.33 -9.57 -11.07
N ILE A 477 -10.69 -10.80 -11.45
CA ILE A 477 -10.64 -11.30 -12.80
C ILE A 477 -12.06 -11.70 -13.22
N VAL A 478 -12.54 -11.13 -14.32
CA VAL A 478 -13.78 -11.59 -14.95
C VAL A 478 -13.43 -12.73 -15.89
N VAL A 479 -14.18 -13.83 -15.81
CA VAL A 479 -14.10 -14.98 -16.71
C VAL A 479 -15.46 -15.20 -17.35
N MET A 480 -15.49 -15.35 -18.68
CA MET A 480 -16.73 -15.38 -19.43
C MET A 480 -16.67 -16.28 -20.66
N GLY A 481 -17.84 -16.84 -21.00
CA GLY A 481 -18.03 -17.58 -22.23
C GLY A 481 -17.31 -18.93 -22.24
N GLY A 482 -17.25 -19.54 -23.41
CA GLY A 482 -16.68 -20.87 -23.60
C GLY A 482 -17.70 -22.00 -23.49
N VAL A 483 -17.19 -23.21 -23.57
CA VAL A 483 -17.95 -24.47 -23.61
C VAL A 483 -17.31 -25.50 -22.68
N THR A 484 -18.10 -26.49 -22.26
CA THR A 484 -17.64 -27.64 -21.47
C THR A 484 -17.49 -28.88 -22.36
N SER A 485 -16.62 -29.80 -21.95
CA SER A 485 -16.31 -31.08 -22.64
C SER A 485 -17.54 -31.93 -22.96
N ALA A 486 -18.57 -31.88 -22.10
CA ALA A 486 -19.80 -32.66 -22.26
C ALA A 486 -20.73 -32.20 -23.41
N LEU A 487 -20.42 -31.12 -24.13
CA LEU A 487 -21.39 -30.39 -24.97
C LEU A 487 -20.94 -30.13 -26.42
N LEU A 488 -20.03 -30.95 -26.97
CA LEU A 488 -19.57 -30.81 -28.37
C LEU A 488 -20.65 -31.08 -29.44
N ALA A 489 -21.84 -31.56 -29.06
CA ALA A 489 -22.97 -31.72 -29.97
C ALA A 489 -23.89 -30.48 -29.92
N ASN A 490 -23.77 -29.62 -30.94
CA ASN A 490 -24.75 -28.62 -31.40
C ASN A 490 -24.67 -27.15 -30.95
N GLY A 491 -23.65 -26.68 -30.21
CA GLY A 491 -23.41 -25.22 -30.06
C GLY A 491 -24.48 -24.41 -29.29
N ASP A 492 -25.68 -24.95 -29.08
CA ASP A 492 -26.79 -24.33 -28.34
C ASP A 492 -26.51 -24.13 -26.83
N LYS A 493 -25.31 -24.50 -26.34
CA LYS A 493 -24.98 -24.52 -24.92
C LYS A 493 -23.65 -23.88 -24.53
N ALA A 494 -23.07 -22.95 -25.33
CA ALA A 494 -22.02 -22.09 -24.77
C ALA A 494 -22.56 -21.31 -23.57
N THR A 495 -21.74 -21.20 -22.53
CA THR A 495 -22.15 -20.42 -21.36
C THR A 495 -22.23 -18.95 -21.75
N LYS A 496 -23.34 -18.31 -21.41
CA LYS A 496 -23.48 -16.84 -21.46
C LYS A 496 -23.22 -16.21 -20.10
N LYS A 497 -22.87 -17.04 -19.11
CA LYS A 497 -22.60 -16.62 -17.74
C LYS A 497 -21.27 -15.91 -17.61
N VAL A 498 -21.25 -15.00 -16.66
CA VAL A 498 -20.09 -14.19 -16.27
C VAL A 498 -19.73 -14.53 -14.85
N TYR A 499 -18.46 -14.84 -14.66
CA TYR A 499 -17.90 -15.22 -13.39
C TYR A 499 -16.86 -14.19 -12.98
N LEU A 500 -16.77 -13.93 -11.69
CA LEU A 500 -15.77 -13.09 -11.06
C LEU A 500 -14.94 -13.94 -10.12
N LEU A 501 -13.64 -14.00 -10.36
CA LEU A 501 -12.66 -14.56 -9.43
C LEU A 501 -12.02 -13.42 -8.64
N ASP A 502 -12.15 -13.47 -7.33
CA ASP A 502 -11.41 -12.63 -6.41
C ASP A 502 -10.21 -13.41 -5.85
N ILE A 503 -9.00 -13.00 -6.23
CA ILE A 503 -7.75 -13.71 -5.96
C ILE A 503 -7.32 -13.61 -4.49
N GLU A 504 -7.56 -12.46 -3.85
CA GLU A 504 -7.24 -12.25 -2.43
C GLU A 504 -8.00 -13.24 -1.57
N THR A 505 -9.27 -13.41 -1.91
CA THR A 505 -10.23 -14.17 -1.11
C THR A 505 -10.36 -15.60 -1.60
N SER A 506 -9.88 -15.87 -2.83
CA SER A 506 -9.93 -17.18 -3.49
C SER A 506 -11.36 -17.66 -3.69
N GLN A 507 -12.28 -16.74 -3.96
CA GLN A 507 -13.70 -17.01 -4.11
C GLN A 507 -14.19 -16.65 -5.51
N TRP A 508 -15.11 -17.48 -6.01
CA TRP A 508 -15.85 -17.24 -7.24
C TRP A 508 -17.25 -16.70 -6.95
N ALA A 509 -17.67 -15.73 -7.75
CA ALA A 509 -19.05 -15.25 -7.82
C ALA A 509 -19.57 -15.33 -9.26
N GLU A 510 -20.80 -15.81 -9.46
CA GLU A 510 -21.51 -15.68 -10.73
C GLU A 510 -22.21 -14.31 -10.74
N LEU A 511 -21.84 -13.43 -11.68
CA LEU A 511 -22.38 -12.07 -11.77
C LEU A 511 -23.68 -11.97 -12.57
N GLY A 512 -23.97 -12.98 -13.41
CA GLY A 512 -25.16 -13.03 -14.25
C GLY A 512 -24.87 -13.63 -15.62
N GLU A 513 -25.75 -13.37 -16.59
CA GLU A 513 -25.63 -13.86 -17.97
C GLU A 513 -26.00 -12.79 -18.99
N VAL A 514 -25.38 -12.83 -20.18
CA VAL A 514 -25.82 -12.01 -21.32
C VAL A 514 -27.04 -12.65 -21.96
N LYS A 515 -28.18 -11.95 -21.89
CA LYS A 515 -29.44 -12.40 -22.46
C LYS A 515 -29.61 -11.87 -23.87
N HIS A 516 -29.15 -12.64 -24.85
CA HIS A 516 -29.41 -12.39 -26.27
C HIS A 516 -29.50 -13.72 -27.04
N GLU A 517 -30.49 -13.86 -27.93
CA GLU A 517 -30.73 -15.12 -28.66
C GLU A 517 -29.53 -15.49 -29.53
N ASN A 518 -28.93 -14.49 -30.16
CA ASN A 518 -27.80 -14.61 -31.08
C ASN A 518 -26.45 -14.24 -30.42
N ALA A 519 -26.17 -14.71 -29.19
CA ALA A 519 -24.86 -14.50 -28.55
C ALA A 519 -24.14 -15.84 -28.37
N ALA A 520 -22.94 -15.93 -28.95
CA ALA A 520 -22.08 -17.11 -28.96
C ALA A 520 -20.65 -16.71 -28.55
N PHE A 521 -20.34 -16.83 -27.26
CA PHE A 521 -19.04 -16.43 -26.72
C PHE A 521 -18.05 -17.59 -26.74
N VAL A 522 -17.68 -18.04 -27.93
CA VAL A 522 -16.65 -19.08 -28.14
C VAL A 522 -15.54 -18.51 -29.02
N GLY A 523 -14.32 -18.46 -28.48
CA GLY A 523 -13.18 -17.82 -29.15
C GLY A 523 -13.35 -16.31 -29.34
N HIS A 524 -14.14 -15.69 -28.45
CA HIS A 524 -14.27 -14.25 -28.28
C HIS A 524 -13.11 -13.72 -27.44
N SER A 525 -12.98 -12.40 -27.34
CA SER A 525 -12.06 -11.75 -26.40
C SER A 525 -12.80 -10.70 -25.57
N THR A 526 -12.27 -10.39 -24.39
CA THR A 526 -12.82 -9.38 -23.48
C THR A 526 -11.78 -8.33 -23.14
N VAL A 527 -12.21 -7.06 -23.07
CA VAL A 527 -11.36 -5.92 -22.70
C VAL A 527 -12.07 -5.05 -21.68
N TRP A 528 -11.34 -4.66 -20.63
CA TRP A 528 -11.79 -3.74 -19.62
C TRP A 528 -11.26 -2.33 -19.95
N LEU A 529 -12.16 -1.35 -19.99
CA LEU A 529 -11.80 0.05 -20.07
C LEU A 529 -12.06 0.72 -18.71
N PRO A 530 -11.00 1.07 -17.96
CA PRO A 530 -11.14 1.64 -16.62
C PRO A 530 -11.84 3.01 -16.62
N THR A 531 -11.65 3.81 -17.67
CA THR A 531 -12.17 5.19 -17.77
C THR A 531 -13.67 5.30 -17.72
N ASN A 532 -14.38 4.39 -18.39
CA ASN A 532 -15.83 4.30 -18.35
C ASN A 532 -16.34 3.08 -17.55
N LYS A 533 -15.46 2.41 -16.80
CA LYS A 533 -15.75 1.22 -16.00
C LYS A 533 -16.56 0.17 -16.76
N SER A 534 -16.20 -0.08 -18.01
CA SER A 534 -16.96 -0.97 -18.89
C SER A 534 -16.14 -2.18 -19.33
N LEU A 535 -16.79 -3.33 -19.33
CA LEU A 535 -16.30 -4.54 -19.96
C LEU A 535 -16.90 -4.66 -21.36
N TYR A 536 -16.04 -4.81 -22.35
CA TYR A 536 -16.40 -5.06 -23.74
C TYR A 536 -16.14 -6.52 -24.09
N ILE A 537 -17.11 -7.14 -24.76
CA ILE A 537 -17.04 -8.50 -25.29
C ILE A 537 -17.00 -8.38 -26.81
N LEU A 538 -15.93 -8.86 -27.42
CA LEU A 538 -15.62 -8.68 -28.83
C LEU A 538 -15.67 -10.03 -29.52
N GLY A 539 -16.56 -10.14 -30.51
CA GLY A 539 -16.71 -11.31 -31.37
C GLY A 539 -17.06 -12.60 -30.65
N GLY A 540 -16.54 -13.70 -31.18
CA GLY A 540 -16.99 -15.06 -30.86
C GLY A 540 -18.01 -15.58 -31.86
N GLY A 541 -18.18 -16.90 -31.89
CA GLY A 541 -19.07 -17.55 -32.84
C GLY A 541 -18.92 -19.06 -32.87
N PHE A 542 -19.73 -19.70 -33.71
CA PHE A 542 -19.69 -21.16 -33.92
C PHE A 542 -19.58 -21.50 -35.41
N GLN A 543 -18.98 -22.66 -35.68
CA GLN A 543 -18.93 -23.26 -37.00
C GLN A 543 -19.69 -24.59 -36.96
N CYS A 544 -20.91 -24.62 -37.49
CA CYS A 544 -21.60 -25.87 -37.81
C CYS A 544 -21.34 -26.18 -39.28
N PHE A 545 -20.59 -27.26 -39.55
CA PHE A 545 -20.44 -27.80 -40.90
C PHE A 545 -21.83 -28.19 -41.43
N GLY A 546 -22.47 -27.31 -42.21
CA GLY A 546 -23.77 -27.56 -42.86
C GLY A 546 -24.85 -26.48 -42.69
N PHE A 547 -24.78 -25.59 -41.68
CA PHE A 547 -25.90 -24.68 -41.32
C PHE A 547 -25.57 -23.18 -41.28
N GLY A 548 -24.43 -22.76 -41.85
CA GLY A 548 -23.99 -21.36 -41.84
C GLY A 548 -23.07 -21.03 -40.66
N GLN A 549 -22.38 -19.88 -40.75
CA GLN A 549 -21.47 -19.39 -39.71
C GLN A 549 -22.10 -18.22 -38.98
N PHE A 550 -22.09 -18.30 -37.64
CA PHE A 550 -22.66 -17.29 -36.77
C PHE A 550 -21.53 -16.55 -36.03
N TYR A 551 -21.59 -15.21 -36.02
CA TYR A 551 -20.66 -14.34 -35.31
C TYR A 551 -21.42 -13.41 -34.38
N SER A 552 -21.00 -13.32 -33.12
CA SER A 552 -21.58 -12.45 -32.12
C SER A 552 -21.27 -10.98 -32.41
N SER A 553 -22.24 -10.12 -32.11
CA SER A 553 -22.03 -8.68 -32.03
C SER A 553 -21.11 -8.30 -30.86
N THR A 554 -20.69 -7.05 -30.82
CA THR A 554 -19.97 -6.50 -29.67
C THR A 554 -20.96 -6.13 -28.56
N TYR A 555 -20.66 -6.57 -27.34
CA TYR A 555 -21.49 -6.27 -26.16
C TYR A 555 -20.71 -5.47 -25.14
N GLN A 556 -21.41 -4.61 -24.41
CA GLN A 556 -20.87 -3.83 -23.31
C GLN A 556 -21.69 -4.06 -22.04
N CYS A 557 -21.01 -4.06 -20.90
CA CYS A 557 -21.63 -3.88 -19.61
C CYS A 557 -20.81 -2.91 -18.75
N GLN A 558 -21.52 -2.04 -18.03
CA GLN A 558 -20.95 -1.13 -17.06
C GLN A 558 -20.98 -1.77 -15.67
N PHE A 559 -19.87 -1.63 -14.96
CA PHE A 559 -19.74 -2.08 -13.59
C PHE A 559 -20.11 -0.92 -12.67
N TRP A 560 -21.16 -1.09 -11.87
CA TRP A 560 -21.53 -0.15 -10.83
C TRP A 560 -21.38 -0.82 -9.46
N ALA A 561 -21.03 -0.02 -8.45
CA ALA A 561 -21.10 -0.50 -7.08
C ALA A 561 -22.57 -0.61 -6.71
N SER A 562 -23.06 -1.82 -6.42
CA SER A 562 -24.44 -2.05 -6.00
C SER A 562 -24.81 -1.08 -4.87
N THR A 563 -25.68 -0.13 -5.18
CA THR A 563 -26.61 0.50 -4.24
C THR A 563 -28.01 0.00 -4.58
N ALA A 564 -28.36 -1.19 -4.10
CA ALA A 564 -29.74 -1.69 -4.15
C ALA A 564 -30.11 -2.47 -2.86
N PRO A 565 -31.39 -2.53 -2.49
CA PRO A 565 -31.86 -2.32 -1.11
C PRO A 565 -31.79 -3.58 -0.22
N VAL A 566 -31.23 -3.40 0.97
CA VAL A 566 -31.24 -4.38 2.08
C VAL A 566 -32.66 -4.52 2.65
N ALA A 567 -33.54 -5.23 1.94
CA ALA A 567 -34.89 -5.54 2.42
C ALA A 567 -35.14 -7.03 2.70
N ALA A 568 -34.31 -7.96 2.23
CA ALA A 568 -34.63 -9.40 2.31
C ALA A 568 -33.82 -10.23 3.34
N THR A 569 -32.73 -9.70 3.91
CA THR A 569 -31.88 -10.47 4.86
C THR A 569 -31.83 -9.87 6.27
N LYS A 570 -32.80 -9.01 6.61
CA LYS A 570 -32.87 -8.30 7.91
C LYS A 570 -33.77 -8.95 8.97
N SER A 571 -34.28 -10.17 8.77
CA SER A 571 -35.27 -10.76 9.69
C SER A 571 -34.75 -11.77 10.73
N LYS A 572 -33.43 -11.96 10.93
CA LYS A 572 -32.98 -12.94 11.95
C LYS A 572 -31.78 -12.58 12.82
N ILE A 573 -31.34 -11.32 12.83
CA ILE A 573 -30.28 -10.86 13.74
C ILE A 573 -30.72 -9.53 14.31
N ILE A 574 -31.34 -9.56 15.51
CA ILE A 574 -31.44 -8.52 16.54
C ILE A 574 -32.57 -9.00 17.46
N ASN A 575 -32.23 -9.47 18.67
CA ASN A 575 -33.24 -9.66 19.73
C ASN A 575 -32.69 -9.26 21.11
N THR A 576 -31.92 -8.17 21.17
CA THR A 576 -31.55 -7.56 22.47
C THR A 576 -31.39 -6.03 22.43
N LEU A 577 -31.71 -5.36 21.32
CA LEU A 577 -31.92 -3.91 21.26
C LEU A 577 -33.11 -3.67 20.33
N THR A 578 -34.19 -3.10 20.87
CA THR A 578 -35.47 -2.96 20.19
C THR A 578 -35.33 -2.06 18.95
N THR A 579 -35.51 -2.60 17.75
CA THR A 579 -35.61 -1.82 16.51
C THR A 579 -36.86 -0.93 16.57
N ILE A 580 -36.68 0.39 16.48
CA ILE A 580 -37.80 1.35 16.61
C ILE A 580 -38.59 1.37 15.29
N ALA A 581 -39.72 0.65 15.27
CA ALA A 581 -40.77 0.83 14.28
C ALA A 581 -41.61 2.06 14.67
N SER A 582 -41.50 3.14 13.87
CA SER A 582 -42.45 4.26 13.79
C SER A 582 -43.13 4.69 15.11
N ALA A 583 -42.42 5.42 15.97
CA ALA A 583 -43.06 6.21 17.02
C ALA A 583 -42.25 7.47 17.35
N THR A 584 -42.93 8.61 17.29
CA THR A 584 -42.53 9.88 17.88
C THR A 584 -42.69 9.79 19.40
N SER A 585 -41.59 9.79 20.16
CA SER A 585 -41.56 10.26 21.56
C SER A 585 -40.12 10.39 22.07
N ASP A 586 -39.88 11.50 22.75
CA ASP A 586 -38.62 11.99 23.32
C ASP A 586 -37.98 11.05 24.38
N ASP A 587 -36.69 11.31 24.69
CA ASP A 587 -35.91 10.86 25.86
C ASP A 587 -34.99 9.62 25.83
N LYS A 588 -34.67 9.00 24.68
CA LYS A 588 -33.60 7.95 24.64
C LYS A 588 -32.49 8.21 23.60
N PRO A 589 -31.20 8.10 23.97
CA PRO A 589 -30.08 8.36 23.08
C PRO A 589 -30.01 7.31 21.95
N LEU A 590 -29.57 7.74 20.77
CA LEU A 590 -29.56 6.92 19.55
C LEU A 590 -28.14 6.75 19.00
N GLY A 591 -27.87 5.64 18.33
CA GLY A 591 -26.59 5.36 17.66
C GLY A 591 -26.74 4.50 16.42
N VAL A 592 -25.68 4.41 15.63
CA VAL A 592 -25.55 3.48 14.51
C VAL A 592 -24.41 2.50 14.76
N LEU A 593 -24.63 1.21 14.51
CA LEU A 593 -23.63 0.18 14.71
C LEU A 593 -22.73 0.06 13.49
N VAL A 594 -21.41 0.04 13.70
CA VAL A 594 -20.41 -0.11 12.64
C VAL A 594 -19.25 -1.00 13.11
N GLU A 595 -18.58 -1.66 12.17
CA GLU A 595 -17.35 -2.39 12.45
C GLU A 595 -16.15 -1.46 12.68
N LYS A 596 -15.12 -1.96 13.38
CA LYS A 596 -13.90 -1.20 13.74
C LYS A 596 -13.27 -0.44 12.57
N LEU A 597 -13.18 -1.07 11.40
CA LEU A 597 -12.56 -0.48 10.20
C LEU A 597 -13.42 0.63 9.58
N GLN A 598 -14.75 0.59 9.81
CA GLN A 598 -15.70 1.56 9.29
C GLN A 598 -15.92 2.76 10.20
N VAL A 599 -15.51 2.70 11.47
CA VAL A 599 -15.67 3.79 12.46
C VAL A 599 -15.20 5.14 11.92
N LYS A 600 -14.01 5.22 11.32
CA LYS A 600 -13.44 6.48 10.85
C LYS A 600 -14.18 7.04 9.63
N LYS A 601 -14.55 6.17 8.70
CA LYS A 601 -15.29 6.53 7.48
C LYS A 601 -16.70 7.01 7.85
N MET A 602 -17.43 6.19 8.62
CA MET A 602 -18.81 6.48 8.96
C MET A 602 -18.95 7.70 9.87
N LYS A 603 -18.01 7.88 10.80
CA LYS A 603 -17.94 9.12 11.59
C LYS A 603 -17.78 10.34 10.69
N THR A 604 -16.88 10.28 9.70
CA THR A 604 -16.66 11.40 8.77
C THR A 604 -17.92 11.70 7.95
N LEU A 605 -18.66 10.68 7.51
CA LEU A 605 -19.90 10.84 6.75
C LEU A 605 -21.04 11.40 7.60
N LEU A 606 -21.24 10.85 8.80
CA LEU A 606 -22.22 11.38 9.75
C LEU A 606 -21.86 12.82 10.17
N GLU A 607 -20.57 13.17 10.25
CA GLU A 607 -20.10 14.55 10.50
C GLU A 607 -20.39 15.47 9.32
N LYS A 608 -20.13 15.02 8.08
CA LYS A 608 -20.41 15.75 6.83
C LYS A 608 -21.91 15.98 6.62
N ALA A 609 -22.74 15.02 7.01
CA ALA A 609 -24.20 15.13 6.98
C ALA A 609 -24.79 15.79 8.24
N HIS A 610 -23.96 16.30 9.14
CA HIS A 610 -24.36 17.00 10.37
C HIS A 610 -25.21 16.18 11.37
N VAL A 611 -25.37 14.87 11.15
CA VAL A 611 -26.14 13.94 11.99
C VAL A 611 -25.33 13.27 13.09
N TYR A 612 -23.99 13.29 13.01
CA TYR A 612 -23.13 12.76 14.06
C TYR A 612 -23.33 13.52 15.37
N ASP A 613 -23.55 12.78 16.46
CA ASP A 613 -23.62 13.35 17.78
C ASP A 613 -22.23 13.45 18.39
N LYS A 614 -21.60 14.61 18.18
CA LYS A 614 -20.28 14.97 18.72
C LYS A 614 -20.25 15.01 20.25
N SER A 615 -21.40 14.98 20.94
CA SER A 615 -21.48 15.00 22.41
C SER A 615 -21.19 13.66 23.08
N ARG A 616 -21.22 12.55 22.32
CA ARG A 616 -21.03 11.19 22.83
C ARG A 616 -19.88 10.50 22.11
N ARG A 617 -19.18 9.60 22.81
CA ARG A 617 -18.02 8.89 22.25
C ARG A 617 -18.44 7.62 21.53
N VAL A 618 -17.69 7.29 20.48
CA VAL A 618 -17.74 5.95 19.87
C VAL A 618 -17.29 4.92 20.90
N HIS A 619 -18.08 3.88 21.12
CA HIS A 619 -17.80 2.84 22.10
C HIS A 619 -18.14 1.45 21.55
N VAL A 620 -17.59 0.41 22.16
CA VAL A 620 -17.85 -0.98 21.76
C VAL A 620 -19.24 -1.38 22.24
N ALA A 621 -20.07 -1.90 21.35
CA ALA A 621 -21.38 -2.45 21.67
C ALA A 621 -21.24 -3.97 21.90
N ASN A 622 -21.62 -4.44 23.08
CA ASN A 622 -21.67 -5.87 23.38
C ASN A 622 -22.96 -6.47 22.79
N VAL A 623 -22.84 -7.09 21.61
CA VAL A 623 -23.95 -7.86 21.02
C VAL A 623 -23.90 -9.27 21.60
N SER A 624 -24.76 -9.57 22.58
CA SER A 624 -24.91 -10.94 23.09
C SER A 624 -25.58 -11.81 22.03
N LYS A 625 -24.81 -12.70 21.38
CA LYS A 625 -25.38 -13.77 20.55
C LYS A 625 -26.07 -14.79 21.47
N SER A 626 -27.33 -15.10 21.19
CA SER A 626 -27.90 -16.39 21.61
C SER A 626 -27.28 -17.50 20.75
N ILE A 627 -26.34 -18.23 21.36
CA ILE A 627 -25.92 -19.62 21.11
C ILE A 627 -25.47 -20.00 19.67
N GLU A 628 -24.26 -20.59 19.61
CA GLU A 628 -23.66 -21.36 18.51
C GLU A 628 -23.21 -20.58 17.25
N ASP A 629 -22.16 -19.77 17.41
CA ASP A 629 -21.02 -19.71 16.46
C ASP A 629 -19.92 -18.78 17.02
N SER A 630 -18.78 -19.38 17.34
CA SER A 630 -17.65 -18.75 18.02
C SER A 630 -16.76 -17.93 17.08
N GLN A 631 -17.23 -16.76 16.69
CA GLN A 631 -16.38 -15.57 16.47
C GLN A 631 -17.17 -14.34 16.95
N SER A 632 -16.75 -13.76 18.08
CA SER A 632 -17.36 -12.55 18.62
C SER A 632 -16.89 -11.35 17.79
N MET A 633 -17.72 -10.90 16.84
CA MET A 633 -17.47 -9.67 16.10
C MET A 633 -17.62 -8.46 17.02
N THR A 634 -16.54 -7.70 17.22
CA THR A 634 -16.55 -6.49 18.05
C THR A 634 -17.15 -5.32 17.27
N MET A 635 -18.39 -4.94 17.59
CA MET A 635 -19.09 -3.81 16.96
C MET A 635 -18.86 -2.51 17.74
N PHE A 636 -18.89 -1.38 17.05
CA PHE A 636 -18.76 -0.04 17.63
C PHE A 636 -20.04 0.77 17.36
N LEU A 637 -20.56 1.47 18.36
CA LEU A 637 -21.72 2.34 18.25
C LEU A 637 -21.28 3.79 18.05
N LEU A 638 -21.74 4.42 16.96
CA LEU A 638 -21.52 5.83 16.64
C LEU A 638 -22.76 6.64 17.05
N PRO A 639 -22.62 7.59 17.97
CA PRO A 639 -23.75 8.41 18.41
C PRO A 639 -24.32 9.33 17.32
N VAL A 640 -25.64 9.49 17.29
CA VAL A 640 -26.36 10.33 16.32
C VAL A 640 -27.45 11.17 16.99
N VAL A 641 -27.72 12.36 16.44
CA VAL A 641 -28.81 13.23 16.92
C VAL A 641 -30.12 12.82 16.25
N ALA A 642 -31.14 12.49 17.04
CA ALA A 642 -32.51 12.20 16.56
C ALA A 642 -32.97 13.41 15.71
N THR A 643 -33.37 13.33 14.44
CA THR A 643 -34.13 12.33 13.69
C THR A 643 -33.48 12.10 12.33
N ILE A 644 -33.00 10.88 12.15
CA ILE A 644 -32.18 10.53 10.99
C ILE A 644 -33.01 10.23 9.73
N ARG A 645 -34.29 9.84 9.83
CA ARG A 645 -35.09 9.48 8.65
C ARG A 645 -35.35 10.64 7.69
N GLU A 646 -35.59 11.85 8.20
CA GLU A 646 -35.84 13.04 7.37
C GLU A 646 -34.53 13.62 6.82
N LEU A 647 -33.45 13.66 7.62
CA LEU A 647 -32.17 14.15 7.15
C LEU A 647 -31.51 13.19 6.15
N ILE A 648 -31.59 11.87 6.35
CA ILE A 648 -31.05 10.87 5.43
C ILE A 648 -31.75 10.93 4.06
N ALA A 649 -33.06 11.19 4.04
CA ALA A 649 -33.80 11.38 2.79
C ALA A 649 -33.37 12.64 2.03
N SER A 650 -32.79 13.63 2.73
CA SER A 650 -32.32 14.89 2.12
C SER A 650 -30.85 14.88 1.68
N THR A 651 -30.09 13.81 1.94
CA THR A 651 -28.69 13.66 1.51
C THR A 651 -28.56 12.78 0.27
N ASN A 652 -27.67 13.16 -0.65
CA ASN A 652 -27.29 12.34 -1.81
C ASN A 652 -26.23 11.26 -1.50
N GLU A 653 -25.87 11.06 -0.22
CA GLU A 653 -24.85 10.09 0.20
C GLU A 653 -25.51 8.72 0.48
N ALA A 654 -25.48 7.82 -0.51
CA ALA A 654 -26.14 6.50 -0.47
C ALA A 654 -25.74 5.63 0.73
N GLU A 655 -24.53 5.81 1.28
CA GLU A 655 -24.02 5.04 2.42
C GLU A 655 -24.73 5.39 3.74
N LEU A 656 -25.24 6.62 3.88
CA LEU A 656 -26.01 7.01 5.05
C LEU A 656 -27.40 6.38 5.01
N GLN A 657 -28.01 6.30 3.82
CA GLN A 657 -29.37 5.77 3.61
C GLN A 657 -29.58 4.31 4.03
N GLN A 658 -28.49 3.56 4.21
CA GLN A 658 -28.52 2.14 4.57
C GLN A 658 -28.32 1.88 6.09
N LEU A 659 -28.04 2.92 6.89
CA LEU A 659 -27.75 2.78 8.31
C LEU A 659 -29.02 2.53 9.14
N GLU A 660 -28.94 1.53 10.03
CA GLU A 660 -29.99 1.27 11.02
C GLU A 660 -29.66 2.00 12.32
N VAL A 661 -30.63 2.80 12.78
CA VAL A 661 -30.52 3.51 14.06
C VAL A 661 -31.02 2.60 15.16
N VAL A 662 -30.16 2.34 16.13
CA VAL A 662 -30.47 1.56 17.32
C VAL A 662 -30.58 2.47 18.54
N LEU A 663 -31.30 2.01 19.56
CA LEU A 663 -31.25 2.61 20.89
C LEU A 663 -29.84 2.43 21.44
N ASP A 664 -29.22 3.55 21.82
CA ASP A 664 -27.99 3.56 22.61
C ASP A 664 -28.41 3.28 24.06
N ASP A 665 -27.78 2.28 24.70
CA ASP A 665 -28.07 1.93 26.10
C ASP A 665 -27.65 3.03 27.09
N GLY A 666 -27.00 4.09 26.59
CA GLY A 666 -26.63 5.27 27.35
C GLY A 666 -25.46 5.02 28.31
N ALA A 667 -24.84 3.84 28.29
CA ALA A 667 -23.77 3.47 29.20
C ALA A 667 -22.49 4.32 28.98
N TYR A 668 -22.39 5.03 27.85
CA TYR A 668 -21.31 5.96 27.52
C TYR A 668 -21.77 7.38 27.13
N ALA A 669 -22.87 7.85 27.74
CA ALA A 669 -23.21 9.26 27.71
C ALA A 669 -22.28 10.09 28.63
N ASN A 670 -21.12 10.53 28.10
CA ASN A 670 -20.38 11.63 28.73
C ASN A 670 -20.88 12.98 28.18
N LYS A 671 -21.92 13.51 28.82
CA LYS A 671 -22.00 14.89 29.34
C LYS A 671 -21.61 16.12 28.50
N PHE A 672 -21.53 16.17 27.17
CA PHE A 672 -20.96 17.39 26.53
C PHE A 672 -21.62 17.86 25.22
N GLY A 673 -22.66 18.70 25.34
CA GLY A 673 -23.52 19.23 24.26
C GLY A 673 -22.84 20.10 23.18
N LYS A 674 -23.35 19.97 21.95
CA LYS A 674 -22.96 20.73 20.74
C LYS A 674 -23.21 22.24 20.90
N THR A 675 -22.21 23.07 20.57
CA THR A 675 -22.39 24.39 19.93
C THR A 675 -21.08 24.84 19.24
N SER A 676 -21.18 25.24 17.98
CA SER A 676 -20.16 25.85 17.10
C SER A 676 -19.05 24.92 16.54
N GLY A 677 -18.98 24.83 15.21
CA GLY A 677 -18.07 23.97 14.45
C GLY A 677 -16.61 24.44 14.40
N LEU A 678 -15.98 24.70 15.54
CA LEU A 678 -14.53 24.97 15.64
C LEU A 678 -13.78 23.71 16.10
N ASN A 679 -12.59 23.46 15.56
CA ASN A 679 -11.65 22.48 16.12
C ASN A 679 -11.37 22.86 17.58
N ARG A 680 -11.30 21.89 18.52
CA ARG A 680 -11.06 22.18 19.95
C ARG A 680 -9.81 23.04 20.19
N ASN A 681 -8.76 22.86 19.38
CA ASN A 681 -7.56 23.71 19.43
C ASN A 681 -7.86 25.15 18.99
N GLU A 682 -8.67 25.33 17.93
CA GLU A 682 -9.10 26.65 17.46
C GLU A 682 -10.05 27.32 18.46
N ALA A 683 -10.96 26.57 19.09
CA ALA A 683 -11.84 27.09 20.13
C ALA A 683 -11.07 27.54 21.37
N ILE A 684 -10.10 26.74 21.84
CA ILE A 684 -9.21 27.11 22.95
C ILE A 684 -8.41 28.36 22.57
N ARG A 685 -7.74 28.34 21.41
CA ARG A 685 -6.95 29.47 20.92
C ARG A 685 -7.78 30.73 20.79
N SER A 686 -8.92 30.67 20.10
CA SER A 686 -9.82 31.80 19.92
C SER A 686 -10.35 32.34 21.25
N THR A 687 -10.66 31.46 22.21
CA THR A 687 -11.08 31.89 23.56
C THR A 687 -9.95 32.65 24.25
N ILE A 688 -8.71 32.19 24.13
CA ILE A 688 -7.53 32.84 24.72
C ILE A 688 -7.24 34.17 23.99
N GLU A 689 -7.33 34.21 22.67
CA GLU A 689 -7.13 35.42 21.85
C GLU A 689 -8.17 36.50 22.15
N VAL A 690 -9.45 36.11 22.28
CA VAL A 690 -10.54 37.03 22.67
C VAL A 690 -10.32 37.55 24.09
N PHE A 691 -9.90 36.67 25.01
CA PHE A 691 -9.57 37.06 26.39
C PHE A 691 -8.40 38.05 26.42
N ALA A 692 -7.30 37.72 25.75
CA ALA A 692 -6.11 38.57 25.67
C ALA A 692 -6.41 39.93 25.03
N SER A 693 -7.21 39.97 23.96
CA SER A 693 -7.66 41.20 23.31
C SER A 693 -8.51 42.06 24.26
N LYS A 694 -9.45 41.45 24.99
CA LYS A 694 -10.31 42.14 25.97
C LYS A 694 -9.50 42.76 27.12
N HIS A 695 -8.44 42.08 27.54
CA HIS A 695 -7.57 42.50 28.64
C HIS A 695 -6.32 43.28 28.18
N GLN A 696 -6.23 43.64 26.89
CA GLN A 696 -5.17 44.48 26.32
C GLN A 696 -3.75 43.94 26.57
N LEU A 697 -3.59 42.61 26.49
CA LEU A 697 -2.26 41.97 26.58
C LEU A 697 -1.39 42.33 25.37
N SER A 698 -0.07 42.30 25.56
CA SER A 698 0.87 42.74 24.53
C SER A 698 0.79 41.90 23.23
N PRO A 699 1.07 42.48 22.05
CA PRO A 699 1.08 41.73 20.78
C PRO A 699 2.06 40.55 20.78
N ALA A 700 3.19 40.66 21.48
CA ALA A 700 4.16 39.57 21.64
C ALA A 700 3.56 38.35 22.36
N ILE A 701 2.67 38.56 23.32
CA ILE A 701 1.95 37.49 24.01
C ILE A 701 0.93 36.81 23.10
N MET A 702 0.26 37.59 22.22
CA MET A 702 -0.67 37.04 21.23
C MET A 702 0.05 36.09 20.25
N GLU A 703 1.27 36.44 19.83
CA GLU A 703 2.10 35.59 18.97
C GLU A 703 2.61 34.33 19.67
N ALA A 704 2.76 34.37 21.00
CA ALA A 704 3.23 33.24 21.83
C ALA A 704 2.13 32.21 22.15
N ILE A 705 0.87 32.44 21.80
CA ILE A 705 -0.24 31.51 22.05
C ILE A 705 -0.05 30.23 21.21
N PRO A 706 -0.02 29.03 21.82
CA PRO A 706 0.18 27.79 21.09
C PRO A 706 -0.94 27.43 20.11
N ASP A 707 -0.54 26.86 18.97
CA ASP A 707 -1.46 26.30 17.97
C ASP A 707 -2.01 24.91 18.34
N LYS A 708 -1.35 24.23 19.29
CA LYS A 708 -1.61 22.82 19.62
C LYS A 708 -1.60 22.56 21.11
N TYR A 709 -2.61 21.81 21.55
CA TYR A 709 -2.82 21.39 22.92
C TYR A 709 -2.97 19.85 22.98
N GLU A 710 -2.58 19.26 24.10
CA GLU A 710 -2.78 17.84 24.41
C GLU A 710 -3.90 17.67 25.45
N PHE A 711 -4.51 16.49 25.48
CA PHE A 711 -5.66 16.24 26.38
C PHE A 711 -5.52 14.87 27.03
N VAL A 712 -5.68 14.82 28.35
CA VAL A 712 -5.70 13.57 29.12
C VAL A 712 -6.94 13.59 30.02
N SER A 713 -7.90 12.72 29.72
CA SER A 713 -9.20 12.70 30.42
C SER A 713 -9.91 14.06 30.37
N ASP A 714 -10.07 14.73 31.50
CA ASP A 714 -10.64 16.07 31.74
C ASP A 714 -9.56 17.15 31.99
N VAL A 715 -8.29 16.84 31.68
CA VAL A 715 -7.14 17.75 31.82
C VAL A 715 -6.71 18.28 30.45
N LEU A 716 -6.61 19.61 30.34
CA LEU A 716 -5.95 20.31 29.24
C LEU A 716 -4.44 20.38 29.50
N LEU A 717 -3.63 19.77 28.65
CA LEU A 717 -2.17 19.83 28.71
C LEU A 717 -1.61 20.85 27.72
N ILE A 718 -1.02 21.91 28.25
CA ILE A 718 -0.38 22.97 27.47
C ILE A 718 1.12 22.69 27.26
N PRO A 719 1.75 23.22 26.18
CA PRO A 719 3.19 23.09 25.97
C PRO A 719 4.03 23.63 27.12
N ARG A 720 5.22 23.04 27.32
CA ARG A 720 6.14 23.42 28.40
C ARG A 720 6.51 24.90 28.38
N ASP A 721 6.84 25.41 27.20
CA ASP A 721 7.38 26.77 27.04
C ASP A 721 6.27 27.81 26.78
N SER A 722 5.04 27.57 27.26
CA SER A 722 3.89 28.44 26.98
C SER A 722 3.31 29.08 28.24
N PHE A 723 2.81 30.30 28.09
CA PHE A 723 2.20 31.12 29.15
C PHE A 723 3.15 31.40 30.32
N LEU A 724 4.42 31.69 30.03
CA LEU A 724 5.48 31.96 31.02
C LEU A 724 5.61 33.46 31.33
N GLU A 725 4.98 34.31 30.52
CA GLU A 725 5.06 35.75 30.62
C GLU A 725 4.33 36.26 31.88
N PRO A 726 4.92 37.21 32.65
CA PRO A 726 4.33 37.71 33.89
C PRO A 726 2.93 38.30 33.74
N GLU A 727 2.61 38.84 32.56
CA GLU A 727 1.30 39.40 32.22
C GLU A 727 0.17 38.36 32.35
N TRP A 728 0.45 37.07 32.13
CA TRP A 728 -0.53 35.99 32.32
C TRP A 728 -0.86 35.74 33.79
N ALA A 729 0.09 35.97 34.71
CA ALA A 729 -0.05 35.60 36.12
C ALA A 729 -1.26 36.28 36.78
N SER A 730 -1.57 37.52 36.38
CA SER A 730 -2.68 38.29 36.94
C SER A 730 -4.06 37.81 36.48
N PHE A 731 -4.12 36.99 35.43
CA PHE A 731 -5.38 36.57 34.80
C PHE A 731 -5.53 35.06 34.65
N ALA A 732 -4.51 34.27 35.01
CA ALA A 732 -4.42 32.84 34.75
C ALA A 732 -5.66 32.08 35.24
N ASP A 733 -6.08 32.27 36.49
CA ASP A 733 -7.25 31.57 37.05
C ASP A 733 -8.55 31.91 36.32
N ILE A 734 -8.76 33.20 36.00
CA ILE A 734 -9.97 33.67 35.32
C ILE A 734 -9.99 33.17 33.87
N MET A 735 -8.86 33.27 33.18
CA MET A 735 -8.70 32.78 31.82
C MET A 735 -8.91 31.27 31.75
N TRP A 736 -8.24 30.49 32.62
CA TRP A 736 -8.37 29.04 32.62
C TRP A 736 -9.76 28.58 33.04
N ALA A 737 -10.41 29.25 33.99
CA ALA A 737 -11.81 29.03 34.29
C ALA A 737 -12.67 29.20 33.03
N HIS A 738 -12.45 30.29 32.29
CA HIS A 738 -13.18 30.57 31.05
C HIS A 738 -12.89 29.52 29.96
N VAL A 739 -11.62 29.20 29.69
CA VAL A 739 -11.23 28.17 28.72
C VAL A 739 -11.82 26.80 29.09
N CYS A 740 -11.80 26.45 30.38
CA CYS A 740 -12.34 25.19 30.88
C CYS A 740 -13.85 25.07 30.64
N VAL A 741 -14.63 26.13 30.85
CA VAL A 741 -16.10 26.10 30.66
C VAL A 741 -16.53 26.35 29.22
N SER A 742 -15.74 27.11 28.45
CA SER A 742 -16.02 27.45 27.05
C SER A 742 -15.66 26.32 26.07
N THR A 743 -15.04 25.24 26.56
CA THR A 743 -14.71 24.06 25.78
C THR A 743 -15.71 22.93 26.03
N THR A 744 -15.95 22.12 24.99
CA THR A 744 -16.86 20.97 25.06
C THR A 744 -16.11 19.72 24.56
N PRO A 745 -15.85 18.70 25.42
CA PRO A 745 -16.08 18.70 26.85
C PRO A 745 -15.40 19.81 27.63
N ALA A 746 -16.04 20.26 28.70
CA ALA A 746 -15.41 21.15 29.65
C ALA A 746 -14.24 20.43 30.30
N PHE A 747 -13.12 21.13 30.43
CA PHE A 747 -12.01 20.65 31.24
C PHE A 747 -12.31 20.95 32.71
N ALA A 748 -11.90 20.03 33.58
CA ALA A 748 -11.88 20.33 35.01
C ALA A 748 -10.54 20.97 35.42
N ARG A 749 -9.48 20.73 34.62
CA ARG A 749 -8.11 21.02 35.01
C ARG A 749 -7.27 21.49 33.83
N VAL A 750 -6.31 22.37 34.10
CA VAL A 750 -5.26 22.76 33.15
C VAL A 750 -3.91 22.43 33.76
N ALA A 751 -3.02 21.83 32.97
CA ALA A 751 -1.69 21.48 33.38
C ALA A 751 -0.66 21.78 32.28
N ARG A 752 0.58 22.08 32.68
CA ARG A 752 1.70 22.37 31.79
C ARG A 752 2.65 21.19 31.72
N LYS A 753 3.01 20.79 30.49
CA LYS A 753 4.00 19.73 30.26
C LYS A 753 5.35 20.14 30.86
N ALA A 754 6.06 19.18 31.41
CA ALA A 754 7.44 19.35 31.86
C ALA A 754 8.31 18.22 31.32
N PHE A 755 9.62 18.37 31.44
CA PHE A 755 10.53 17.25 31.22
C PHE A 755 10.28 16.18 32.27
N ILE A 756 10.47 14.92 31.88
CA ILE A 756 10.55 13.83 32.85
C ILE A 756 11.86 14.02 33.62
N ASP A 757 11.83 13.78 34.93
CA ASP A 757 13.05 13.93 35.71
C ASP A 757 14.17 13.00 35.18
N ALA A 758 15.42 13.43 35.36
CA ALA A 758 16.58 12.65 34.96
C ALA A 758 17.00 11.61 36.01
N SER A 759 16.18 11.40 37.05
CA SER A 759 16.46 10.41 38.09
C SER A 759 16.17 9.00 37.56
N GLU A 760 16.67 7.99 38.26
CA GLU A 760 16.44 6.58 37.89
C GLU A 760 14.95 6.20 37.87
N LYS A 761 14.09 6.95 38.57
CA LYS A 761 12.65 6.70 38.66
C LYS A 761 11.82 7.40 37.59
N ARG A 762 12.41 8.34 36.84
CA ARG A 762 11.79 9.03 35.71
C ARG A 762 10.39 9.59 36.04
N GLN A 763 10.26 10.33 37.14
CA GLN A 763 8.96 10.82 37.59
C GLN A 763 8.46 11.95 36.68
N SER A 764 7.14 12.07 36.61
CA SER A 764 6.51 13.21 35.93
C SER A 764 6.80 14.50 36.70
N GLN A 765 6.94 15.60 35.98
CA GLN A 765 7.05 16.95 36.56
C GLN A 765 5.94 17.88 36.06
N VAL A 766 4.85 17.29 35.55
CA VAL A 766 3.72 18.08 35.03
C VAL A 766 3.15 18.97 36.12
N GLU A 767 3.04 20.26 35.81
CA GLU A 767 2.57 21.29 36.72
C GLU A 767 1.06 21.50 36.54
N LEU A 768 0.27 21.35 37.62
CA LEU A 768 -1.14 21.73 37.60
C LEU A 768 -1.25 23.25 37.72
N LEU A 769 -1.82 23.89 36.70
CA LEU A 769 -1.99 25.34 36.65
C LEU A 769 -3.36 25.79 37.15
N TYR A 770 -4.39 24.96 36.96
CA TYR A 770 -5.75 25.30 37.34
C TYR A 770 -6.56 24.05 37.65
N VAL A 771 -7.40 24.12 38.69
CA VAL A 771 -8.31 23.05 39.10
C VAL A 771 -9.68 23.63 39.43
N ASN A 772 -10.71 23.22 38.70
CA ASN A 772 -12.09 23.48 39.04
C ASN A 772 -12.61 22.34 39.94
N GLU A 773 -12.53 22.52 41.26
CA GLU A 773 -12.93 21.51 42.24
C GLU A 773 -14.37 21.02 42.07
N LYS A 774 -15.27 21.91 41.64
CA LYS A 774 -16.69 21.59 41.41
C LYS A 774 -16.89 20.70 40.19
N ALA A 775 -15.96 20.71 39.24
CA ALA A 775 -16.00 19.88 38.03
C ALA A 775 -15.39 18.48 38.21
N LEU A 776 -14.69 18.21 39.32
CA LEU A 776 -14.09 16.92 39.61
C LEU A 776 -15.16 15.88 39.97
N THR A 777 -15.23 14.80 39.19
CA THR A 777 -16.31 13.80 39.30
C THR A 777 -15.94 12.56 40.10
N SER A 778 -14.66 12.15 40.14
CA SER A 778 -14.24 10.96 40.88
C SER A 778 -13.75 11.31 42.29
N ARG A 779 -13.97 10.40 43.24
CA ARG A 779 -13.47 10.57 44.62
C ARG A 779 -11.95 10.75 44.63
N ARG A 780 -11.22 9.96 43.84
CA ARG A 780 -9.75 10.05 43.75
C ARG A 780 -9.26 11.36 43.16
N SER A 781 -9.94 11.92 42.14
CA SER A 781 -9.53 13.22 41.60
C SER A 781 -9.79 14.37 42.58
N LYS A 782 -10.77 14.25 43.47
CA LYS A 782 -10.99 15.20 44.58
C LYS A 782 -9.93 15.10 45.67
N GLU A 783 -9.50 13.89 46.02
CA GLU A 783 -8.45 13.66 47.03
C GLU A 783 -7.05 14.00 46.48
N ALA A 784 -6.81 13.72 45.20
CA ALA A 784 -5.57 14.00 44.49
C ALA A 784 -5.88 14.65 43.12
N PRO A 785 -5.80 15.99 43.01
CA PRO A 785 -6.13 16.72 41.77
C PRO A 785 -5.31 16.33 40.54
N GLY A 786 -4.16 15.65 40.70
CA GLY A 786 -3.38 15.09 39.60
C GLY A 786 -3.90 13.74 39.07
N TRP A 787 -4.85 13.11 39.76
CA TRP A 787 -5.33 11.78 39.41
C TRP A 787 -6.23 11.80 38.18
N VAL A 788 -5.85 11.05 37.16
CA VAL A 788 -6.61 10.86 35.92
C VAL A 788 -6.86 9.39 35.68
N GLU A 789 -8.00 9.12 35.05
CA GLU A 789 -8.37 7.77 34.59
C GLU A 789 -8.70 7.84 33.10
N ILE A 790 -8.17 6.88 32.35
CA ILE A 790 -8.50 6.66 30.95
C ILE A 790 -8.88 5.19 30.74
N ARG A 791 -9.62 4.92 29.67
CA ARG A 791 -9.82 3.56 29.17
C ARG A 791 -9.10 3.41 27.83
N GLU A 792 -8.19 2.44 27.72
CA GLU A 792 -7.43 2.12 26.51
C GLU A 792 -7.47 0.60 26.29
N ASN A 793 -7.82 0.15 25.08
CA ASN A 793 -8.00 -1.27 24.75
C ASN A 793 -8.90 -2.03 25.74
N GLY A 794 -9.98 -1.40 26.21
CA GLY A 794 -10.91 -1.97 27.20
C GLY A 794 -10.41 -1.93 28.65
N ILE A 795 -9.11 -1.68 28.88
CA ILE A 795 -8.47 -1.64 30.20
C ILE A 795 -8.54 -0.22 30.77
N ILE A 796 -8.85 -0.10 32.06
CA ILE A 796 -8.83 1.16 32.79
C ILE A 796 -7.42 1.40 33.34
N TYR A 797 -6.85 2.56 33.05
CA TYR A 797 -5.60 3.03 33.63
C TYR A 797 -5.86 4.31 34.42
N GLY A 798 -5.60 4.27 35.71
CA GLY A 798 -5.56 5.40 36.62
C GLY A 798 -4.13 5.66 37.10
N TRP A 799 -3.75 6.93 37.14
CA TRP A 799 -2.46 7.39 37.69
C TRP A 799 -2.53 8.87 38.06
N ASP A 800 -1.59 9.32 38.89
CA ASP A 800 -1.36 10.74 39.12
C ASP A 800 -0.42 11.28 38.04
N LEU A 801 -0.93 12.12 37.15
CA LEU A 801 -0.17 12.67 36.02
C LEU A 801 0.96 13.63 36.45
N THR A 802 0.90 14.15 37.68
CA THR A 802 1.94 15.03 38.25
C THR A 802 3.11 14.25 38.82
N ARG A 803 2.94 12.94 39.04
CA ARG A 803 3.95 12.06 39.67
C ARG A 803 4.42 10.92 38.78
N VAL A 804 3.54 10.44 37.92
CA VAL A 804 3.78 9.25 37.10
C VAL A 804 3.71 9.59 35.62
N MET A 805 4.74 9.20 34.89
CA MET A 805 4.79 9.34 33.44
C MET A 805 3.80 8.38 32.76
N PHE A 806 3.05 8.87 31.76
CA PHE A 806 2.18 8.04 30.92
C PHE A 806 2.60 8.05 29.45
N SER A 807 2.97 6.89 28.90
CA SER A 807 3.29 6.74 27.48
C SER A 807 2.05 6.32 26.67
N SER A 808 1.39 7.31 26.05
CA SER A 808 0.28 7.07 25.11
C SER A 808 0.76 6.50 23.77
N GLY A 809 2.05 6.61 23.43
CA GLY A 809 2.57 6.20 22.12
C GLY A 809 2.67 4.67 21.90
N ASN A 810 2.37 3.85 22.91
CA ASN A 810 2.54 2.38 22.84
C ASN A 810 1.21 1.63 22.66
N VAL A 811 0.12 2.30 22.22
CA VAL A 811 -1.21 1.68 22.15
C VAL A 811 -1.23 0.40 21.31
N THR A 812 -0.52 0.41 20.17
CA THR A 812 -0.40 -0.75 19.28
C THR A 812 0.36 -1.88 19.94
N GLU A 813 1.45 -1.59 20.66
CA GLU A 813 2.23 -2.61 21.35
C GLU A 813 1.49 -3.20 22.55
N LYS A 814 0.72 -2.40 23.30
CA LYS A 814 -0.16 -2.94 24.35
C LYS A 814 -1.23 -3.86 23.77
N ALA A 815 -1.76 -3.55 22.58
CA ALA A 815 -2.70 -4.42 21.87
C ALA A 815 -2.02 -5.69 21.31
N ARG A 816 -0.74 -5.61 20.91
CA ARG A 816 0.05 -6.78 20.50
C ARG A 816 0.31 -7.70 21.69
N MET A 817 0.73 -7.16 22.83
CA MET A 817 0.95 -7.92 24.06
C MET A 817 -0.32 -8.59 24.57
N ALA A 818 -1.49 -7.98 24.36
CA ALA A 818 -2.79 -8.61 24.63
C ALA A 818 -3.08 -9.85 23.76
N ASN A 819 -2.43 -9.99 22.60
CA ASN A 819 -2.66 -11.07 21.62
C ASN A 819 -1.41 -11.93 21.36
N ILE A 820 -0.36 -11.83 22.19
CA ILE A 820 0.93 -12.48 21.94
C ILE A 820 0.92 -14.01 22.17
N GLY A 821 -0.22 -14.57 22.58
CA GLY A 821 -0.38 -16.01 22.80
C GLY A 821 0.12 -16.53 24.15
N CYS A 822 0.01 -15.75 25.23
CA CYS A 822 0.51 -16.12 26.56
C CYS A 822 -0.51 -16.85 27.47
N ARG A 823 -1.51 -17.53 26.89
CA ARG A 823 -2.58 -18.14 27.68
C ARG A 823 -2.02 -19.22 28.62
N GLY A 824 -2.31 -19.09 29.91
CA GLY A 824 -1.85 -20.03 30.94
C GLY A 824 -0.40 -19.84 31.41
N GLU A 825 0.36 -18.94 30.79
CA GLU A 825 1.77 -18.69 31.14
C GLU A 825 1.93 -17.88 32.43
N THR A 826 3.04 -18.11 33.14
CA THR A 826 3.54 -17.23 34.19
C THR A 826 4.53 -16.23 33.60
N ILE A 827 4.28 -14.94 33.79
CA ILE A 827 5.06 -13.86 33.18
C ILE A 827 5.76 -13.03 34.27
N VAL A 828 6.99 -12.60 34.01
CA VAL A 828 7.68 -11.58 34.83
C VAL A 828 7.83 -10.30 34.01
N ASP A 829 7.31 -9.18 34.50
CA ASP A 829 7.51 -7.85 33.90
C ASP A 829 8.40 -7.02 34.83
N PHE A 830 9.63 -6.74 34.39
CA PHE A 830 10.63 -6.07 35.25
C PHE A 830 10.47 -4.55 35.34
N PHE A 831 9.68 -3.93 34.46
CA PHE A 831 9.54 -2.48 34.40
C PHE A 831 8.08 -2.13 34.13
N CYS A 832 7.19 -2.61 35.00
CA CYS A 832 5.76 -2.65 34.68
C CYS A 832 5.08 -1.27 34.70
N GLY A 833 5.66 -0.26 35.35
CA GLY A 833 5.06 1.05 35.52
C GLY A 833 3.71 0.93 36.22
N ILE A 834 2.68 1.53 35.61
CA ILE A 834 1.29 1.43 36.07
C ILE A 834 0.56 0.17 35.58
N GLY A 835 1.30 -0.76 34.94
CA GLY A 835 0.76 -1.99 34.35
C GLY A 835 0.60 -1.92 32.84
N TYR A 836 1.54 -1.27 32.13
CA TYR A 836 1.45 -1.08 30.67
C TYR A 836 1.26 -2.39 29.90
N TYR A 837 1.98 -3.44 30.30
CA TYR A 837 1.93 -4.76 29.67
C TYR A 837 1.35 -5.83 30.60
N VAL A 838 1.53 -5.69 31.92
CA VAL A 838 0.87 -6.51 32.95
C VAL A 838 -0.64 -6.63 32.72
N LEU A 839 -1.34 -5.51 32.52
CA LEU A 839 -2.80 -5.52 32.37
C LEU A 839 -3.22 -6.17 31.04
N PRO A 840 -2.61 -5.85 29.87
CA PRO A 840 -2.84 -6.59 28.64
C PRO A 840 -2.67 -8.12 28.76
N PHE A 841 -1.60 -8.59 29.40
CA PHE A 841 -1.37 -10.02 29.59
C PHE A 841 -2.47 -10.68 30.44
N LEU A 842 -2.90 -10.03 31.50
CA LEU A 842 -3.89 -10.57 32.43
C LEU A 842 -5.34 -10.49 31.92
N VAL A 843 -5.72 -9.34 31.37
CA VAL A 843 -7.11 -9.05 30.99
C VAL A 843 -7.47 -9.74 29.67
N HIS A 844 -6.57 -9.70 28.68
CA HIS A 844 -6.84 -10.19 27.32
C HIS A 844 -5.98 -11.40 26.95
N GLY A 845 -4.69 -11.37 27.29
CA GLY A 845 -3.73 -12.42 26.91
C GLY A 845 -3.99 -13.78 27.59
N GLY A 846 -4.74 -13.78 28.69
CA GLY A 846 -5.08 -15.00 29.42
C GLY A 846 -3.91 -15.59 30.21
N ALA A 847 -2.89 -14.78 30.55
CA ALA A 847 -1.82 -15.20 31.43
C ALA A 847 -2.38 -15.73 32.76
N SER A 848 -1.80 -16.81 33.27
CA SER A 848 -2.24 -17.40 34.55
C SER A 848 -1.81 -16.53 35.72
N PHE A 849 -0.58 -16.01 35.67
CA PHE A 849 0.00 -15.19 36.72
C PHE A 849 1.05 -14.21 36.20
N VAL A 850 1.13 -13.01 36.79
CA VAL A 850 2.17 -12.02 36.47
C VAL A 850 2.90 -11.53 37.72
N HIS A 851 4.23 -11.67 37.73
CA HIS A 851 5.12 -11.00 38.69
C HIS A 851 5.50 -9.62 38.12
N ALA A 852 4.98 -8.56 38.73
CA ALA A 852 5.15 -7.19 38.26
C ALA A 852 6.16 -6.45 39.15
N CYS A 853 7.30 -6.03 38.60
CA CYS A 853 8.33 -5.31 39.34
C CYS A 853 8.37 -3.84 38.94
N GLU A 854 8.38 -2.96 39.95
CA GLU A 854 8.42 -1.51 39.76
C GLU A 854 9.10 -0.82 40.94
N TRP A 855 9.95 0.17 40.64
CA TRP A 855 10.72 0.90 41.64
C TRP A 855 9.96 2.14 42.13
N ASN A 856 9.24 2.84 41.27
CA ASN A 856 8.52 4.06 41.63
C ASN A 856 7.29 3.73 42.50
N PRO A 857 7.23 4.18 43.78
CA PRO A 857 6.10 3.89 44.66
C PRO A 857 4.77 4.47 44.14
N ASP A 858 4.79 5.63 43.45
CA ASP A 858 3.58 6.21 42.86
C ASP A 858 3.07 5.35 41.69
N SER A 859 3.98 4.80 40.87
CA SER A 859 3.63 3.84 39.81
C SER A 859 3.04 2.54 40.40
N VAL A 860 3.60 2.03 41.50
CA VAL A 860 3.06 0.84 42.21
C VAL A 860 1.67 1.11 42.77
N ALA A 861 1.44 2.28 43.37
CA ALA A 861 0.12 2.67 43.86
C ALA A 861 -0.91 2.72 42.70
N ALA A 862 -0.52 3.28 41.56
CA ALA A 862 -1.32 3.29 40.34
C ALA A 862 -1.56 1.88 39.78
N LEU A 863 -0.54 1.03 39.72
CA LEU A 863 -0.67 -0.37 39.28
C LEU A 863 -1.64 -1.15 40.16
N ARG A 864 -1.54 -1.05 41.49
CA ARG A 864 -2.46 -1.73 42.41
C ARG A 864 -3.90 -1.30 42.18
N PHE A 865 -4.12 0.02 42.06
CA PHE A 865 -5.43 0.54 41.67
C PHE A 865 -5.90 -0.07 40.34
N ASN A 866 -5.04 -0.12 39.33
CA ASN A 866 -5.42 -0.65 38.02
C ASN A 866 -5.74 -2.15 38.05
N LEU A 867 -4.97 -2.94 38.80
CA LEU A 867 -5.23 -4.37 38.98
C LEU A 867 -6.61 -4.63 39.62
N GLU A 868 -6.95 -3.88 40.66
CA GLU A 868 -8.27 -3.94 41.31
C GLU A 868 -9.36 -3.47 40.36
N ARG A 869 -9.15 -2.33 39.70
CA ARG A 869 -10.12 -1.68 38.83
C ARG A 869 -10.46 -2.51 37.60
N ASN A 870 -9.56 -3.38 37.16
CA ASN A 870 -9.74 -4.32 36.06
C ASN A 870 -9.99 -5.77 36.51
N HIS A 871 -10.20 -6.02 37.82
CA HIS A 871 -10.55 -7.33 38.37
C HIS A 871 -9.53 -8.45 38.08
N VAL A 872 -8.23 -8.14 38.20
CA VAL A 872 -7.14 -9.11 37.96
C VAL A 872 -6.07 -9.11 39.06
N ALA A 873 -6.35 -8.50 40.21
CA ALA A 873 -5.40 -8.34 41.32
C ALA A 873 -4.96 -9.68 41.95
N ASP A 874 -5.83 -10.69 41.94
CA ASP A 874 -5.57 -12.05 42.43
C ASP A 874 -4.53 -12.81 41.59
N ARG A 875 -4.37 -12.43 40.32
CA ARG A 875 -3.43 -13.05 39.37
C ARG A 875 -2.13 -12.27 39.19
N CYS A 876 -1.85 -11.30 40.06
CA CYS A 876 -0.64 -10.50 39.97
C CYS A 876 0.01 -10.28 41.34
N LYS A 877 1.33 -10.46 41.42
CA LYS A 877 2.12 -10.06 42.58
C LYS A 877 3.02 -8.88 42.24
N VAL A 878 2.85 -7.78 42.98
CA VAL A 878 3.61 -6.54 42.79
C VAL A 878 4.81 -6.50 43.72
N TYR A 879 6.01 -6.34 43.15
CA TYR A 879 7.27 -6.21 43.84
C TYR A 879 7.73 -4.76 43.78
N LEU A 880 7.59 -4.04 44.91
CA LEU A 880 8.08 -2.68 45.03
C LEU A 880 9.59 -2.69 45.30
N GLY A 881 10.35 -2.07 44.40
CA GLY A 881 11.78 -1.82 44.59
C GLY A 881 12.65 -2.26 43.40
N ASP A 882 13.93 -2.43 43.69
CA ASP A 882 14.96 -2.75 42.71
C ASP A 882 14.91 -4.22 42.27
N ASN A 883 14.98 -4.46 40.96
CA ASN A 883 14.98 -5.80 40.37
C ASN A 883 16.11 -6.70 40.87
N ARG A 884 17.26 -6.12 41.26
CA ARG A 884 18.39 -6.86 41.85
C ARG A 884 18.03 -7.53 43.18
N LYS A 885 16.99 -7.03 43.86
CA LYS A 885 16.45 -7.58 45.11
C LYS A 885 15.22 -8.45 44.88
N SER A 886 14.33 -8.06 43.97
CA SER A 886 13.09 -8.81 43.70
C SER A 886 13.32 -10.07 42.87
N ALA A 887 14.15 -10.04 41.82
CA ALA A 887 14.35 -11.18 40.92
C ALA A 887 14.82 -12.46 41.64
N PRO A 888 15.78 -12.40 42.59
CA PRO A 888 16.15 -13.58 43.38
C PRO A 888 15.00 -14.19 44.18
N THR A 889 14.05 -13.38 44.64
CA THR A 889 12.88 -13.84 45.42
C THR A 889 11.77 -14.44 44.54
N ILE A 890 11.79 -14.17 43.23
CA ILE A 890 10.83 -14.69 42.26
C ILE A 890 11.21 -16.13 41.87
N GLY A 891 12.51 -16.40 41.68
CA GLY A 891 13.01 -17.70 41.24
C GLY A 891 12.75 -17.98 39.75
N ALA A 892 13.19 -19.15 39.28
CA ALA A 892 13.11 -19.56 37.87
C ALA A 892 11.72 -20.07 37.48
N VAL A 893 10.71 -19.20 37.54
CA VAL A 893 9.29 -19.54 37.37
C VAL A 893 8.66 -19.01 36.07
N ALA A 894 9.35 -18.13 35.34
CA ALA A 894 8.76 -17.43 34.20
C ALA A 894 8.80 -18.26 32.92
N ASP A 895 7.65 -18.36 32.24
CA ASP A 895 7.57 -18.80 30.83
C ASP A 895 7.96 -17.66 29.89
N ARG A 896 7.77 -16.41 30.34
CA ARG A 896 8.00 -15.19 29.56
C ARG A 896 8.47 -14.06 30.46
N VAL A 897 9.44 -13.28 29.97
CA VAL A 897 9.95 -12.10 30.67
C VAL A 897 9.84 -10.87 29.77
N ASN A 898 9.16 -9.84 30.26
CA ASN A 898 9.00 -8.56 29.59
C ASN A 898 10.03 -7.53 30.12
N LEU A 899 10.79 -6.94 29.21
CA LEU A 899 11.89 -6.01 29.50
C LEU A 899 11.61 -4.63 28.91
N GLY A 900 10.58 -3.96 29.45
CA GLY A 900 10.02 -2.70 28.94
C GLY A 900 10.77 -1.40 29.30
N LEU A 901 12.10 -1.38 29.44
CA LEU A 901 12.86 -0.18 29.84
C LEU A 901 13.56 0.50 28.68
N LEU A 902 13.35 1.82 28.50
CA LEU A 902 14.04 2.65 27.51
C LEU A 902 15.04 3.62 28.18
N PRO A 903 16.21 3.90 27.56
CA PRO A 903 16.60 3.51 26.21
C PRO A 903 17.08 2.06 26.05
N THR A 904 17.46 1.37 27.14
CA THR A 904 17.77 -0.06 27.10
C THR A 904 17.53 -0.73 28.44
N SER A 905 17.25 -2.03 28.38
CA SER A 905 17.05 -2.93 29.52
C SER A 905 18.27 -3.81 29.86
N GLU A 906 19.40 -3.63 29.17
CA GLU A 906 20.56 -4.52 29.19
C GLU A 906 21.07 -4.91 30.58
N LYS A 907 21.09 -3.96 31.52
CA LYS A 907 21.52 -4.22 32.91
C LYS A 907 20.64 -5.23 33.66
N ALA A 908 19.42 -5.49 33.20
CA ALA A 908 18.49 -6.45 33.78
C ALA A 908 18.52 -7.82 33.09
N TRP A 909 19.21 -7.99 31.96
CA TRP A 909 19.25 -9.26 31.23
C TRP A 909 19.77 -10.45 32.08
N PRO A 910 20.81 -10.30 32.93
CA PRO A 910 21.24 -11.41 33.80
C PRO A 910 20.12 -11.86 34.77
N LEU A 911 19.35 -10.91 35.30
CA LEU A 911 18.20 -11.18 36.17
C LEU A 911 17.06 -11.84 35.37
N ALA A 912 16.89 -11.47 34.11
CA ALA A 912 15.85 -12.00 33.23
C ALA A 912 16.12 -13.48 32.93
N VAL A 913 17.37 -13.78 32.58
CA VAL A 913 17.86 -15.14 32.41
C VAL A 913 17.69 -15.93 33.70
N GLN A 914 17.95 -15.35 34.87
CA GLN A 914 17.75 -16.03 36.15
C GLN A 914 16.29 -16.49 36.36
N VAL A 915 15.31 -15.63 36.11
CA VAL A 915 13.89 -15.90 36.40
C VAL A 915 13.16 -16.73 35.34
N LEU A 916 13.68 -16.84 34.12
CA LEU A 916 13.11 -17.71 33.08
C LEU A 916 13.29 -19.20 33.47
N LYS A 917 12.31 -20.06 33.19
CA LYS A 917 12.40 -21.50 33.53
C LYS A 917 13.60 -22.18 32.86
N PRO A 918 14.21 -23.22 33.47
CA PRO A 918 15.29 -23.97 32.85
C PRO A 918 14.92 -24.58 31.49
N SER A 919 13.65 -24.91 31.28
CA SER A 919 13.12 -25.42 30.00
C SER A 919 13.19 -24.43 28.83
N GLY A 920 13.44 -23.16 29.11
CA GLY A 920 13.35 -22.08 28.12
C GLY A 920 12.04 -21.31 28.23
N GLY A 921 11.79 -20.44 27.25
CA GLY A 921 10.69 -19.49 27.24
C GLY A 921 11.01 -18.27 26.37
N TRP A 922 10.37 -17.14 26.67
CA TRP A 922 10.44 -15.94 25.83
C TRP A 922 11.00 -14.71 26.56
N PHE A 923 11.76 -13.87 25.85
CA PHE A 923 12.07 -12.50 26.24
C PHE A 923 11.45 -11.50 25.26
N HIS A 924 10.91 -10.40 25.78
CA HIS A 924 10.51 -9.24 24.99
C HIS A 924 11.40 -8.06 25.36
N VAL A 925 12.42 -7.78 24.54
CA VAL A 925 13.48 -6.80 24.85
C VAL A 925 13.18 -5.47 24.18
N HIS A 926 12.81 -4.44 24.96
CA HIS A 926 12.49 -3.11 24.45
C HIS A 926 13.71 -2.19 24.50
N ASP A 927 14.18 -1.70 23.35
CA ASP A 927 15.31 -0.76 23.28
C ASP A 927 15.05 0.39 22.28
N ASN A 928 15.78 1.49 22.46
CA ASN A 928 15.91 2.58 21.50
C ASN A 928 17.13 2.33 20.61
N VAL A 929 16.88 2.02 19.33
CA VAL A 929 17.90 1.54 18.39
C VAL A 929 18.00 2.50 17.21
N ALA A 930 19.22 2.90 16.85
CA ALA A 930 19.44 3.68 15.64
C ALA A 930 19.11 2.84 14.39
N VAL A 931 18.62 3.45 13.32
CA VAL A 931 18.21 2.70 12.10
C VAL A 931 19.36 1.88 11.53
N GLU A 932 20.55 2.47 11.53
CA GLU A 932 21.81 1.88 11.10
C GLU A 932 22.29 0.72 11.99
N ASP A 933 21.91 0.70 13.27
CA ASP A 933 22.39 -0.28 14.24
C ASP A 933 21.40 -1.44 14.46
N ARG A 934 20.34 -1.54 13.67
CA ARG A 934 19.29 -2.55 13.89
C ARG A 934 19.84 -3.97 13.89
N GLU A 935 20.60 -4.33 12.85
CA GLU A 935 21.11 -5.70 12.67
C GLU A 935 22.17 -6.04 13.74
N SER A 936 23.07 -5.11 14.03
CA SER A 936 24.09 -5.28 15.06
C SER A 936 23.48 -5.38 16.47
N TRP A 937 22.45 -4.58 16.77
CA TRP A 937 21.69 -4.65 18.02
C TRP A 937 20.97 -5.99 18.18
N GLU A 938 20.28 -6.47 17.15
CA GLU A 938 19.56 -7.75 17.18
C GLU A 938 20.52 -8.91 17.48
N GLN A 939 21.66 -8.94 16.79
CA GLN A 939 22.71 -9.94 17.01
C GLN A 939 23.30 -9.84 18.43
N HIS A 940 23.54 -8.62 18.91
CA HIS A 940 24.03 -8.37 20.28
C HIS A 940 23.09 -8.90 21.35
N VAL A 941 21.77 -8.72 21.19
CA VAL A 941 20.76 -9.24 22.10
C VAL A 941 20.82 -10.78 22.13
N VAL A 942 20.80 -11.43 20.97
CA VAL A 942 20.83 -12.91 20.87
C VAL A 942 22.10 -13.48 21.50
N ASP A 943 23.26 -12.92 21.17
CA ASP A 943 24.55 -13.42 21.66
C ASP A 943 24.72 -13.19 23.16
N SER A 944 24.27 -12.05 23.66
CA SER A 944 24.28 -11.74 25.09
C SER A 944 23.37 -12.68 25.88
N MET A 945 22.15 -12.93 25.41
CA MET A 945 21.22 -13.86 26.06
C MET A 945 21.78 -15.29 26.08
N ARG A 946 22.44 -15.73 25.00
CA ARG A 946 23.12 -17.03 24.94
C ARG A 946 24.28 -17.12 25.91
N ALA A 947 25.13 -16.09 25.99
CA ALA A 947 26.26 -16.05 26.90
C ALA A 947 25.81 -16.06 28.37
N LEU A 948 24.79 -15.25 28.71
CA LEU A 948 24.22 -15.19 30.05
C LEU A 948 23.53 -16.50 30.45
N ALA A 949 22.82 -17.16 29.52
CA ALA A 949 22.24 -18.48 29.77
C ALA A 949 23.31 -19.49 30.20
N LYS A 950 24.43 -19.54 29.46
CA LYS A 950 25.57 -20.41 29.79
C LYS A 950 26.17 -20.09 31.17
N GLN A 951 26.33 -18.80 31.51
CA GLN A 951 26.82 -18.38 32.82
C GLN A 951 25.91 -18.81 33.96
N HIS A 952 24.59 -18.83 33.74
CA HIS A 952 23.58 -19.28 34.71
C HIS A 952 23.32 -20.79 34.67
N GLY A 953 24.17 -21.58 33.98
CA GLY A 953 24.03 -23.03 33.89
C GLY A 953 22.84 -23.52 33.06
N LYS A 954 22.31 -22.66 32.19
CA LYS A 954 21.15 -22.95 31.33
C LYS A 954 21.61 -23.21 29.90
N GLN A 955 21.29 -24.39 29.38
CA GLN A 955 21.65 -24.83 28.04
C GLN A 955 20.51 -24.55 27.07
N TRP A 956 20.52 -23.36 26.46
CA TRP A 956 19.47 -22.94 25.54
C TRP A 956 19.99 -22.72 24.12
N SER A 957 19.18 -23.13 23.15
CA SER A 957 19.20 -22.53 21.82
C SER A 957 18.45 -21.20 21.91
N VAL A 958 19.06 -20.12 21.40
CA VAL A 958 18.53 -18.75 21.49
C VAL A 958 18.39 -18.18 20.08
N THR A 959 17.17 -17.79 19.71
CA THR A 959 16.80 -17.21 18.41
C THR A 959 16.00 -15.92 18.59
N CYS A 960 16.15 -14.98 17.67
CA CYS A 960 15.24 -13.85 17.54
C CYS A 960 14.16 -14.22 16.53
N GLU A 961 12.91 -14.30 16.95
CA GLU A 961 11.79 -14.73 16.09
C GLU A 961 11.13 -13.53 15.39
N HIS A 962 11.13 -12.38 16.05
CA HIS A 962 10.51 -11.17 15.53
C HIS A 962 11.14 -9.91 16.14
N VAL A 963 11.26 -8.86 15.33
CA VAL A 963 11.61 -7.52 15.80
C VAL A 963 10.46 -6.56 15.46
N GLU A 964 9.70 -6.19 16.47
CA GLU A 964 8.59 -5.27 16.36
C GLU A 964 9.08 -3.82 16.39
N ARG A 965 8.63 -3.01 15.44
CA ARG A 965 8.91 -1.56 15.43
C ARG A 965 7.73 -0.82 16.06
N VAL A 966 7.84 -0.51 17.35
CA VAL A 966 6.76 0.11 18.13
C VAL A 966 6.48 1.55 17.68
N LYS A 967 7.51 2.41 17.69
CA LYS A 967 7.38 3.83 17.31
C LYS A 967 8.74 4.47 17.03
N SER A 968 8.72 5.64 16.39
CA SER A 968 9.90 6.52 16.37
C SER A 968 10.08 7.15 17.75
N TYR A 969 11.28 7.02 18.32
CA TYR A 969 11.66 7.65 19.58
C TYR A 969 12.29 9.03 19.32
N ALA A 970 13.28 9.09 18.43
CA ALA A 970 13.95 10.32 18.00
C ALA A 970 14.26 10.23 16.49
N PRO A 971 14.73 11.31 15.84
CA PRO A 971 15.22 11.22 14.46
C PRO A 971 16.26 10.10 14.34
N LYS A 972 16.02 9.15 13.43
CA LYS A 972 16.84 7.94 13.21
C LYS A 972 16.90 6.95 14.39
N VAL A 973 16.10 7.10 15.44
CA VAL A 973 16.07 6.15 16.57
C VAL A 973 14.65 5.61 16.72
N TYR A 974 14.50 4.28 16.66
CA TYR A 974 13.24 3.58 16.86
C TYR A 974 13.20 2.90 18.23
N HIS A 975 12.04 2.93 18.87
CA HIS A 975 11.74 1.96 19.92
C HIS A 975 11.41 0.63 19.22
N LEU A 976 12.29 -0.35 19.39
CA LEU A 976 12.14 -1.72 18.89
C LEU A 976 11.87 -2.69 20.04
N VAL A 977 11.23 -3.82 19.73
CA VAL A 977 11.06 -4.95 20.64
C VAL A 977 11.55 -6.22 19.97
N ALA A 978 12.60 -6.85 20.50
CA ALA A 978 13.03 -8.16 20.02
C ALA A 978 12.33 -9.25 20.83
N ASP A 979 11.63 -10.14 20.13
CA ASP A 979 10.98 -11.32 20.69
C ASP A 979 11.97 -12.50 20.57
N ILE A 980 12.67 -12.76 21.67
CA ILE A 980 13.72 -13.79 21.75
C ILE A 980 13.11 -15.08 22.29
N HIS A 981 13.29 -16.18 21.57
CA HIS A 981 12.86 -17.50 21.97
C HIS A 981 14.05 -18.33 22.46
N CYS A 982 13.88 -18.97 23.61
CA CYS A 982 14.89 -19.82 24.24
C CYS A 982 14.33 -21.23 24.40
N VAL A 983 15.05 -22.24 23.90
CA VAL A 983 14.63 -23.65 23.97
C VAL A 983 15.73 -24.48 24.63
N SER A 984 15.39 -25.27 25.65
CA SER A 984 16.34 -26.18 26.28
C SER A 984 16.90 -27.20 25.28
N VAL A 985 18.23 -27.31 25.23
CA VAL A 985 18.92 -28.34 24.45
C VAL A 985 19.19 -29.51 25.38
N SER A 986 18.54 -30.66 25.15
CA SER A 986 18.90 -31.89 25.84
C SER A 986 20.30 -32.30 25.44
N SER A 987 21.18 -32.55 26.41
CA SER A 987 22.43 -33.28 26.17
C SER A 987 22.07 -34.64 25.57
N ALA A 988 22.52 -34.88 24.33
CA ALA A 988 22.44 -36.18 23.68
C ALA A 988 23.10 -37.29 24.51
#